data_AF-A0A1N7K0K3-F1
#
_entry.id   AF-A0A1N7K0K3-F1
#
_cell.length_a   1.000
_cell.length_b   1.000
_cell.length_c   1.000
_cell.angle_alpha   90.00
_cell.angle_beta   90.00
_cell.angle_gamma   90.00
#
_symmetry.space_group_name_H-M   'P 1'
#
loop_
_entity.id
_entity.type
_entity.pdbx_description
1 polymer ?
#
loop_
_entity_poly.entity_id
_entity_poly.type
_entity_poly.pdbx_seq_one_letter_code
_entity_poly.pdbx_strand_id
1 'polypeptide(L)'
;MKQFNDEWSDDLSEFKILSFEDLNKGMSGQDPFKAIRTSKTFDEISNEYALNTPFGKKSAFYKPTVDDYDALSEDFHTGGINYDLLAKHLKEKLGLIEAFLFDPEIYFLRDKTIYTGSSSMNIPVPSTIKNNNPFVYKKGEQEVRATFDLAKLNTRKNLLSNSYTFGIYFDNNKVTYNLNFIYKDGEDKKFQDAETKESSSPTDFKLNDEYFAIKLYTSNVETFIEFLRIVKGDSHAESMKKSIVRYYLDFFATAEGNPNIIDGLYEKIPDFVLQALTDEMLWKDFISLSEKAINTSGTNENLSVINLLKGAKNGIWWGNQINNNPEIVRKILNKLKAKYLEDFIIELTKVGSKAWKDSDYQNAIIYSLDMKDTMKNGVVENRFVYWSGFMEEEKKFEVGFTIHSYENGNWAPLDSGSQTLGINNALTPLKILDDKGDYFIPTVVANYFTEEQMDKDRWTVLENITAGLIPEFQANAFRSFSSLAAKLRNTKYLKVLGENPAFQKILVELSSTRYMAKYLSLEEEVAVRLYTSGYYSGLNRALRGEIAITEEYKVYKELLNNALNKLPKTSSSTFYRLEKWSPESLKKEYITGKTVEKKAFTSSTYDYMAAEEMMFDDASYNVLIKIIGKNGKNIEEASLLPAEKEVLFKSNTKFLVGEIKPIPSPVNPNENIMFINLIEK
;
A
#
# COMPACT_ATOMS: atom_id res chain seq x y z
N MET A 1 44.08 -60.93 10.86
CA MET A 1 44.08 -61.05 12.34
C MET A 1 42.94 -60.19 12.86
N LYS A 2 41.92 -60.63 13.60
CA LYS A 2 41.44 -61.88 14.21
C LYS A 2 39.90 -61.72 14.12
N GLN A 3 39.12 -62.61 13.52
CA GLN A 3 38.76 -63.95 13.98
C GLN A 3 38.11 -63.92 15.37
N PHE A 4 36.81 -64.20 15.43
CA PHE A 4 36.20 -65.40 16.01
C PHE A 4 34.67 -65.15 15.99
N ASN A 5 33.92 -65.87 15.14
CA ASN A 5 33.37 -67.22 15.38
C ASN A 5 32.10 -67.13 16.25
N ASP A 6 31.15 -68.04 16.20
CA ASP A 6 30.74 -69.14 15.33
C ASP A 6 29.38 -69.56 15.92
N GLU A 7 28.77 -70.60 15.35
CA GLU A 7 27.47 -71.19 15.68
C GLU A 7 26.37 -70.38 14.99
N TRP A 8 25.75 -70.85 13.91
CA TRP A 8 25.20 -72.20 13.73
C TRP A 8 25.51 -72.73 12.33
N SER A 9 26.23 -73.86 12.27
CA SER A 9 26.06 -74.83 11.20
C SER A 9 24.74 -75.56 11.45
N ASP A 10 23.88 -75.62 10.45
CA ASP A 10 23.56 -76.88 9.80
C ASP A 10 22.54 -76.62 8.68
N ASP A 11 22.83 -77.21 7.53
CA ASP A 11 21.89 -77.56 6.46
C ASP A 11 21.47 -76.51 5.41
N LEU A 12 22.44 -76.05 4.59
CA LEU A 12 22.15 -75.43 3.28
C LEU A 12 22.96 -76.02 2.11
N SER A 13 23.50 -77.24 2.24
CA SER A 13 24.24 -77.91 1.15
C SER A 13 23.40 -78.32 -0.06
N GLU A 14 22.09 -78.04 -0.07
CA GLU A 14 21.21 -78.29 -1.23
C GLU A 14 20.82 -77.04 -2.04
N PHE A 15 21.24 -75.83 -1.64
CA PHE A 15 20.94 -74.63 -2.43
C PHE A 15 22.16 -74.09 -3.17
N LYS A 16 22.19 -74.33 -4.47
CA LYS A 16 23.13 -73.70 -5.40
C LYS A 16 22.85 -72.18 -5.41
N ILE A 17 23.72 -71.39 -4.78
CA ILE A 17 23.62 -69.91 -4.82
C ILE A 17 23.93 -69.47 -6.25
N LEU A 18 22.91 -68.99 -6.95
CA LEU A 18 23.03 -68.40 -8.30
C LEU A 18 23.68 -67.03 -8.20
N SER A 19 24.72 -66.79 -8.99
CA SER A 19 25.30 -65.46 -9.14
C SER A 19 24.46 -64.59 -10.07
N PHE A 20 24.57 -63.26 -9.95
CA PHE A 20 23.91 -62.32 -10.87
C PHE A 20 24.35 -62.53 -12.34
N GLU A 21 25.53 -63.11 -12.59
CA GLU A 21 26.01 -63.47 -13.92
C GLU A 21 25.33 -64.73 -14.49
N ASP A 22 24.87 -65.65 -13.63
CA ASP A 22 24.13 -66.85 -14.04
C ASP A 22 22.69 -66.51 -14.46
N LEU A 23 22.07 -65.50 -13.85
CA LEU A 23 20.74 -64.99 -14.23
C LEU A 23 20.72 -64.31 -15.61
N ASN A 24 21.85 -63.75 -16.05
CA ASN A 24 21.94 -63.02 -17.31
C ASN A 24 22.24 -63.90 -18.54
N LYS A 25 22.66 -65.16 -18.36
CA LYS A 25 23.03 -66.05 -19.48
C LYS A 25 21.91 -66.99 -19.96
N GLY A 26 20.71 -66.94 -19.39
CA GLY A 26 19.66 -67.90 -19.73
C GLY A 26 18.24 -67.35 -19.75
N MET A 27 17.85 -66.62 -20.81
CA MET A 27 16.45 -66.51 -21.22
C MET A 27 16.30 -66.37 -22.75
N SER A 28 16.65 -67.44 -23.48
CA SER A 28 16.06 -67.75 -24.78
C SER A 28 15.06 -68.90 -24.59
N GLY A 29 13.91 -68.59 -24.00
CA GLY A 29 12.83 -69.55 -23.75
C GLY A 29 11.63 -68.89 -23.05
N GLN A 30 10.41 -69.35 -23.32
CA GLN A 30 9.17 -68.76 -22.78
C GLN A 30 9.21 -68.68 -21.24
N ASP A 31 8.91 -67.48 -20.75
CA ASP A 31 8.84 -67.13 -19.33
C ASP A 31 7.89 -68.06 -18.55
N PRO A 32 8.38 -68.85 -17.59
CA PRO A 32 7.56 -69.75 -16.78
C PRO A 32 6.58 -69.01 -15.86
N PHE A 33 6.73 -67.69 -15.68
CA PHE A 33 5.81 -66.83 -14.93
C PHE A 33 4.86 -66.06 -15.84
N LYS A 34 4.86 -66.28 -17.16
CA LYS A 34 3.98 -65.56 -18.11
C LYS A 34 2.50 -65.70 -17.78
N ALA A 35 2.08 -66.82 -17.17
CA ALA A 35 0.70 -67.06 -16.77
C ALA A 35 0.28 -66.33 -15.47
N ILE A 36 1.23 -65.83 -14.68
CA ILE A 36 1.01 -65.19 -13.37
C ILE A 36 1.56 -63.75 -13.31
N ARG A 37 2.31 -63.30 -14.33
CA ARG A 37 2.65 -61.90 -14.55
C ARG A 37 1.41 -61.15 -15.03
N THR A 38 0.70 -60.59 -14.08
CA THR A 38 -0.28 -59.54 -14.31
C THR A 38 0.44 -58.19 -14.41
N SER A 39 0.14 -57.41 -15.45
CA SER A 39 0.54 -56.00 -15.53
C SER A 39 -0.32 -55.10 -14.65
N LYS A 40 -1.36 -55.67 -14.01
CA LYS A 40 -2.25 -54.99 -13.09
C LYS A 40 -1.62 -54.92 -11.70
N THR A 41 -1.71 -53.76 -11.10
CA THR A 41 -1.36 -53.46 -9.72
C THR A 41 -2.21 -54.27 -8.74
N PHE A 42 -1.74 -54.36 -7.49
CA PHE A 42 -2.47 -55.04 -6.42
C PHE A 42 -3.88 -54.46 -6.22
N ASP A 43 -4.04 -53.15 -6.36
CA ASP A 43 -5.31 -52.45 -6.22
C ASP A 43 -6.27 -52.76 -7.37
N GLU A 44 -5.77 -52.85 -8.61
CA GLU A 44 -6.58 -53.25 -9.77
C GLU A 44 -7.11 -54.69 -9.64
N ILE A 45 -6.29 -55.60 -9.10
CA ILE A 45 -6.71 -56.98 -8.81
C ILE A 45 -7.76 -56.99 -7.69
N SER A 46 -7.52 -56.25 -6.60
CA SER A 46 -8.48 -56.11 -5.49
C SER A 46 -9.83 -55.56 -5.97
N ASN A 47 -9.80 -54.59 -6.88
CA ASN A 47 -10.99 -53.97 -7.47
C ASN A 47 -11.77 -54.92 -8.36
N GLU A 48 -11.10 -55.70 -9.20
CA GLU A 48 -11.73 -56.70 -10.05
C GLU A 48 -12.48 -57.74 -9.22
N TYR A 49 -11.90 -58.19 -8.10
CA TYR A 49 -12.60 -59.07 -7.17
C TYR A 49 -13.75 -58.37 -6.45
N ALA A 50 -13.53 -57.16 -5.94
CA ALA A 50 -14.55 -56.39 -5.23
C ALA A 50 -15.79 -56.07 -6.09
N LEU A 51 -15.58 -55.71 -7.36
CA LEU A 51 -16.65 -55.39 -8.32
C LEU A 51 -17.48 -56.62 -8.72
N ASN A 52 -16.91 -57.82 -8.64
CA ASN A 52 -17.60 -59.09 -8.88
C ASN A 52 -18.37 -59.60 -7.64
N THR A 53 -18.34 -58.89 -6.52
CA THR A 53 -19.16 -59.20 -5.34
C THR A 53 -20.51 -58.47 -5.37
N PRO A 54 -21.52 -58.94 -4.62
CA PRO A 54 -22.79 -58.23 -4.46
C PRO A 54 -22.65 -56.81 -3.86
N PHE A 55 -21.52 -56.53 -3.21
CA PHE A 55 -21.23 -55.22 -2.62
C PHE A 55 -20.64 -54.23 -3.63
N GLY A 56 -20.10 -54.71 -4.77
CA GLY A 56 -19.48 -53.87 -5.80
C GLY A 56 -18.49 -52.85 -5.22
N LYS A 57 -18.65 -51.57 -5.59
CA LYS A 57 -17.84 -50.45 -5.06
C LYS A 57 -17.98 -50.22 -3.55
N LYS A 58 -19.00 -50.80 -2.89
CA LYS A 58 -19.20 -50.73 -1.42
C LYS A 58 -18.49 -51.85 -0.67
N SER A 59 -17.75 -52.71 -1.37
CA SER A 59 -16.91 -53.74 -0.75
C SER A 59 -15.76 -53.11 0.03
N ALA A 60 -15.44 -53.64 1.22
CA ALA A 60 -14.29 -53.21 2.01
C ALA A 60 -12.94 -53.43 1.31
N PHE A 61 -12.93 -54.23 0.23
CA PHE A 61 -11.76 -54.53 -0.59
C PHE A 61 -11.69 -53.70 -1.87
N TYR A 62 -12.67 -52.82 -2.12
CA TYR A 62 -12.62 -51.89 -3.24
C TYR A 62 -11.70 -50.71 -2.90
N LYS A 63 -10.79 -50.39 -3.82
CA LYS A 63 -9.84 -49.27 -3.81
C LYS A 63 -10.28 -48.27 -4.90
N PRO A 64 -10.85 -47.11 -4.54
CA PRO A 64 -11.43 -46.21 -5.54
C PRO A 64 -10.42 -45.78 -6.61
N THR A 65 -10.85 -45.67 -7.87
CA THR A 65 -10.03 -45.26 -9.01
C THR A 65 -10.13 -43.75 -9.28
N VAL A 66 -9.25 -43.19 -10.12
CA VAL A 66 -9.28 -41.77 -10.52
C VAL A 66 -10.67 -41.36 -11.07
N ASP A 67 -11.31 -42.23 -11.85
CA ASP A 67 -12.66 -42.00 -12.38
C ASP A 67 -13.76 -41.99 -11.29
N ASP A 68 -13.56 -42.69 -10.15
CA ASP A 68 -14.45 -42.60 -8.99
C ASP A 68 -14.29 -41.29 -8.24
N TYR A 69 -13.07 -40.74 -8.21
CA TYR A 69 -12.76 -39.46 -7.58
C TYR A 69 -13.21 -38.27 -8.44
N ASP A 70 -13.14 -38.37 -9.77
CA ASP A 70 -13.65 -37.34 -10.70
C ASP A 70 -15.18 -37.25 -10.69
N ALA A 71 -15.90 -38.35 -10.49
CA ALA A 71 -17.36 -38.34 -10.35
C ALA A 71 -17.87 -37.65 -9.06
N LEU A 72 -17.03 -37.53 -8.01
CA LEU A 72 -17.31 -36.76 -6.78
C LEU A 72 -16.93 -35.28 -6.89
N SER A 73 -16.21 -34.89 -7.95
CA SER A 73 -15.75 -33.51 -8.19
C SER A 73 -16.83 -32.59 -8.79
N GLU A 74 -17.94 -33.16 -9.30
CA GLU A 74 -19.06 -32.41 -9.90
C GLU A 74 -20.02 -31.80 -8.87
N ASP A 75 -19.85 -32.16 -7.60
CA ASP A 75 -20.76 -31.87 -6.50
C ASP A 75 -20.36 -30.59 -5.73
N PHE A 76 -19.95 -29.53 -6.42
CA PHE A 76 -19.70 -28.22 -5.79
C PHE A 76 -20.70 -27.18 -6.26
N HIS A 77 -21.32 -26.54 -5.30
CA HIS A 77 -22.05 -25.32 -5.57
C HIS A 77 -21.08 -24.13 -5.72
N THR A 78 -21.32 -23.29 -6.73
CA THR A 78 -20.46 -22.14 -7.06
C THR A 78 -21.27 -20.86 -7.27
N GLY A 79 -20.77 -19.75 -6.72
CA GLY A 79 -21.39 -18.41 -6.80
C GLY A 79 -22.71 -18.29 -6.03
N GLY A 80 -23.15 -17.05 -5.79
CA GLY A 80 -24.35 -16.77 -5.00
C GLY A 80 -24.14 -17.06 -3.51
N ILE A 81 -22.91 -16.89 -3.01
CA ILE A 81 -22.53 -17.27 -1.66
C ILE A 81 -22.80 -16.13 -0.68
N ASN A 82 -23.37 -16.47 0.48
CA ASN A 82 -23.47 -15.59 1.63
C ASN A 82 -22.19 -15.66 2.47
N TYR A 83 -21.17 -14.89 2.09
CA TYR A 83 -19.86 -14.91 2.76
C TYR A 83 -19.92 -14.38 4.18
N ASP A 84 -20.81 -13.43 4.48
CA ASP A 84 -21.01 -12.91 5.84
C ASP A 84 -21.48 -14.02 6.79
N LEU A 85 -22.53 -14.75 6.39
CA LEU A 85 -23.04 -15.89 7.16
C LEU A 85 -22.00 -17.01 7.27
N LEU A 86 -21.27 -17.30 6.19
CA LEU A 86 -20.21 -18.30 6.18
C LEU A 86 -19.10 -17.94 7.17
N ALA A 87 -18.57 -16.71 7.09
CA ALA A 87 -17.52 -16.23 7.99
C ALA A 87 -17.96 -16.27 9.46
N LYS A 88 -19.20 -15.84 9.74
CA LYS A 88 -19.80 -15.89 11.07
C LYS A 88 -19.87 -17.32 11.60
N HIS A 89 -20.44 -18.25 10.84
CA HIS A 89 -20.57 -19.64 11.28
C HIS A 89 -19.22 -20.32 11.46
N LEU A 90 -18.26 -20.09 10.56
CA LEU A 90 -16.91 -20.62 10.73
C LEU A 90 -16.26 -20.05 12.00
N LYS A 91 -16.34 -18.75 12.25
CA LYS A 91 -15.82 -18.14 13.48
C LYS A 91 -16.46 -18.72 14.76
N GLU A 92 -17.78 -18.90 14.75
CA GLU A 92 -18.55 -19.29 15.95
C GLU A 92 -18.59 -20.78 16.23
N LYS A 93 -18.27 -21.65 15.26
CA LYS A 93 -18.52 -23.10 15.36
C LYS A 93 -17.30 -23.96 15.12
N LEU A 94 -16.26 -23.43 14.47
CA LEU A 94 -15.07 -24.20 14.12
C LEU A 94 -14.27 -24.56 15.37
N GLY A 95 -14.08 -25.86 15.62
CA GLY A 95 -13.28 -26.36 16.74
C GLY A 95 -13.94 -26.26 18.12
N LEU A 96 -15.23 -25.90 18.22
CA LEU A 96 -15.87 -25.63 19.51
C LEU A 96 -16.51 -26.86 20.17
N ILE A 97 -17.29 -27.71 19.49
CA ILE A 97 -17.82 -28.98 20.07
C ILE A 97 -18.23 -29.98 18.96
N GLU A 98 -18.32 -31.27 19.30
CA GLU A 98 -18.48 -32.52 18.52
C GLU A 98 -19.30 -32.55 17.20
N ALA A 99 -20.08 -31.53 16.82
CA ALA A 99 -20.87 -31.55 15.59
C ALA A 99 -21.06 -30.17 14.91
N PHE A 100 -20.00 -29.60 14.31
CA PHE A 100 -20.19 -28.58 13.26
C PHE A 100 -20.47 -29.28 11.92
N LEU A 101 -21.72 -29.71 11.75
CA LEU A 101 -22.21 -30.26 10.48
C LEU A 101 -22.28 -29.12 9.46
N PHE A 102 -21.41 -29.20 8.45
CA PHE A 102 -21.42 -28.28 7.34
C PHE A 102 -22.53 -28.68 6.37
N ASP A 103 -23.53 -27.80 6.26
CA ASP A 103 -24.57 -27.86 5.25
C ASP A 103 -24.34 -26.69 4.27
N PRO A 104 -23.93 -26.95 3.02
CA PRO A 104 -23.62 -25.91 2.06
C PRO A 104 -24.87 -25.11 1.65
N GLU A 105 -26.07 -25.73 1.67
CA GLU A 105 -27.32 -25.16 1.14
C GLU A 105 -27.70 -23.84 1.84
N ILE A 106 -27.39 -23.73 3.14
CA ILE A 106 -27.75 -22.56 3.95
C ILE A 106 -26.97 -21.30 3.57
N TYR A 107 -25.85 -21.45 2.86
CA TYR A 107 -25.02 -20.34 2.41
C TYR A 107 -25.39 -19.86 1.00
N PHE A 108 -26.29 -20.55 0.29
CA PHE A 108 -26.76 -20.12 -1.02
C PHE A 108 -27.81 -19.02 -0.91
N LEU A 109 -27.52 -17.92 -1.61
CA LEU A 109 -28.52 -16.93 -1.96
C LEU A 109 -29.26 -17.42 -3.19
N ARG A 110 -30.60 -17.33 -3.17
CA ARG A 110 -31.42 -17.66 -4.34
C ARG A 110 -31.00 -16.78 -5.52
N ASP A 111 -30.78 -17.39 -6.68
CA ASP A 111 -30.46 -16.68 -7.91
C ASP A 111 -31.53 -15.63 -8.24
N LYS A 112 -31.10 -14.42 -8.59
CA LYS A 112 -32.02 -13.39 -9.08
C LYS A 112 -32.04 -13.46 -10.61
N THR A 113 -33.13 -13.95 -11.17
CA THR A 113 -33.38 -13.84 -12.61
C THR A 113 -33.62 -12.37 -12.94
N ILE A 114 -32.82 -11.82 -13.86
CA ILE A 114 -32.99 -10.46 -14.36
C ILE A 114 -33.22 -10.54 -15.86
N TYR A 115 -34.13 -9.71 -16.35
CA TYR A 115 -34.36 -9.56 -17.79
C TYR A 115 -33.29 -8.61 -18.35
N THR A 116 -32.27 -9.16 -19.00
CA THR A 116 -31.23 -8.35 -19.64
C THR A 116 -31.50 -8.25 -21.13
N GLY A 117 -32.35 -7.28 -21.50
CA GLY A 117 -32.48 -6.78 -22.87
C GLY A 117 -33.05 -7.76 -23.91
N SER A 118 -33.53 -7.19 -25.02
CA SER A 118 -34.02 -7.94 -26.18
C SER A 118 -32.85 -8.44 -27.03
N SER A 119 -32.90 -9.70 -27.46
CA SER A 119 -32.23 -10.10 -28.71
C SER A 119 -32.78 -9.27 -29.89
N SER A 120 -32.12 -9.30 -31.05
CA SER A 120 -32.57 -8.67 -32.31
C SER A 120 -33.98 -9.09 -32.78
N MET A 121 -34.67 -9.94 -32.02
CA MET A 121 -36.02 -10.47 -32.25
C MET A 121 -37.02 -10.15 -31.10
N ASN A 122 -36.72 -9.22 -30.18
CA ASN A 122 -37.64 -8.87 -29.07
C ASN A 122 -38.02 -10.03 -28.12
N ILE A 123 -37.21 -11.08 -28.03
CA ILE A 123 -37.40 -12.17 -27.06
C ILE A 123 -36.61 -11.84 -25.80
N PRO A 124 -37.23 -11.78 -24.60
CA PRO A 124 -36.51 -11.57 -23.36
C PRO A 124 -35.58 -12.76 -23.07
N VAL A 125 -34.28 -12.50 -22.92
CA VAL A 125 -33.33 -13.53 -22.48
C VAL A 125 -33.21 -13.44 -20.96
N PRO A 126 -33.64 -14.46 -20.20
CA PRO A 126 -33.38 -14.49 -18.77
C PRO A 126 -31.88 -14.68 -18.55
N SER A 127 -31.25 -13.77 -17.80
CA SER A 127 -29.92 -13.99 -17.24
C SER A 127 -30.01 -14.08 -15.73
N THR A 128 -29.28 -15.02 -15.14
CA THR A 128 -29.18 -15.18 -13.68
C THR A 128 -27.91 -14.48 -13.21
N ILE A 129 -28.06 -13.42 -12.41
CA ILE A 129 -26.91 -12.83 -11.71
C ILE A 129 -26.79 -13.51 -10.35
N LYS A 130 -25.63 -14.14 -10.12
CA LYS A 130 -25.25 -14.73 -8.84
C LYS A 130 -24.79 -13.60 -7.90
N ASN A 131 -25.72 -13.00 -7.16
CA ASN A 131 -25.36 -11.99 -6.16
C ASN A 131 -24.73 -12.67 -4.95
N ASN A 132 -23.44 -12.40 -4.70
CA ASN A 132 -22.79 -12.76 -3.45
C ASN A 132 -23.14 -11.74 -2.36
N ASN A 133 -23.33 -12.18 -1.11
CA ASN A 133 -23.37 -11.28 0.04
C ASN A 133 -21.95 -11.16 0.60
N PRO A 134 -21.29 -9.99 0.52
CA PRO A 134 -19.92 -9.83 0.98
C PRO A 134 -19.82 -9.97 2.49
N PHE A 135 -18.66 -10.43 2.98
CA PHE A 135 -18.30 -10.27 4.39
C PHE A 135 -17.69 -8.88 4.60
N VAL A 136 -17.71 -8.39 5.84
CA VAL A 136 -17.22 -7.06 6.18
C VAL A 136 -16.02 -7.16 7.13
N TYR A 137 -14.98 -6.40 6.84
CA TYR A 137 -13.85 -6.20 7.75
C TYR A 137 -13.48 -4.72 7.84
N LYS A 138 -12.77 -4.34 8.91
CA LYS A 138 -12.32 -2.96 9.13
C LYS A 138 -10.88 -2.79 8.65
N LYS A 139 -10.63 -1.76 7.85
CA LYS A 139 -9.29 -1.28 7.48
C LYS A 139 -9.13 0.14 7.99
N GLY A 140 -8.54 0.28 9.17
CA GLY A 140 -8.58 1.55 9.91
C GLY A 140 -10.02 1.91 10.27
N GLU A 141 -10.46 3.11 9.89
CA GLU A 141 -11.85 3.57 10.08
C GLU A 141 -12.80 3.16 8.97
N GLN A 142 -12.29 2.63 7.85
CA GLN A 142 -13.10 2.24 6.70
C GLN A 142 -13.61 0.81 6.84
N GLU A 143 -14.92 0.63 6.63
CA GLU A 143 -15.50 -0.69 6.41
C GLU A 143 -15.30 -1.12 4.96
N VAL A 144 -14.73 -2.32 4.78
CA VAL A 144 -14.49 -2.92 3.48
C VAL A 144 -15.42 -4.12 3.32
N ARG A 145 -16.18 -4.12 2.22
CA ARG A 145 -17.02 -5.24 1.80
C ARG A 145 -16.25 -6.10 0.82
N ALA A 146 -16.05 -7.38 1.13
CA ALA A 146 -15.20 -8.27 0.34
C ALA A 146 -15.89 -9.57 -0.05
N THR A 147 -15.50 -10.09 -1.22
CA THR A 147 -15.92 -11.37 -1.78
C THR A 147 -14.69 -12.11 -2.32
N PHE A 148 -14.79 -13.42 -2.42
CA PHE A 148 -13.79 -14.22 -3.14
C PHE A 148 -14.06 -14.20 -4.64
N ASP A 149 -13.00 -14.29 -5.44
CA ASP A 149 -13.09 -14.35 -6.91
C ASP A 149 -13.83 -15.62 -7.35
N LEU A 150 -13.59 -16.72 -6.63
CA LEU A 150 -14.32 -17.98 -6.78
C LEU A 150 -14.47 -18.65 -5.42
N ALA A 151 -15.65 -19.22 -5.18
CA ALA A 151 -15.89 -20.12 -4.06
C ALA A 151 -16.54 -21.41 -4.55
N LYS A 152 -16.08 -22.54 -4.00
CA LYS A 152 -16.66 -23.86 -4.21
C LYS A 152 -17.05 -24.42 -2.85
N LEU A 153 -18.34 -24.67 -2.65
CA LEU A 153 -18.87 -25.36 -1.46
C LEU A 153 -19.31 -26.75 -1.87
N ASN A 154 -18.74 -27.77 -1.25
CA ASN A 154 -19.05 -29.16 -1.55
C ASN A 154 -20.48 -29.47 -1.10
N THR A 155 -21.29 -30.11 -1.96
CA THR A 155 -22.70 -30.47 -1.71
C THR A 155 -22.84 -31.50 -0.59
N ARG A 156 -21.75 -32.21 -0.28
CA ARG A 156 -21.68 -33.19 0.80
C ARG A 156 -21.92 -32.51 2.16
N LYS A 157 -22.87 -33.06 2.92
CA LYS A 157 -23.11 -32.67 4.32
C LYS A 157 -22.24 -33.52 5.24
N ASN A 158 -21.25 -32.93 5.89
CA ASN A 158 -20.37 -33.65 6.83
C ASN A 158 -19.73 -32.70 7.85
N LEU A 159 -19.08 -33.25 8.88
CA LEU A 159 -18.41 -32.47 9.92
C LEU A 159 -17.18 -31.75 9.39
N LEU A 160 -17.05 -30.46 9.68
CA LEU A 160 -15.86 -29.68 9.37
C LEU A 160 -14.74 -29.93 10.40
N SER A 161 -13.52 -30.06 9.88
CA SER A 161 -12.30 -30.07 10.68
C SER A 161 -11.97 -28.68 11.20
N ASN A 162 -11.28 -28.59 12.34
CA ASN A 162 -10.63 -27.33 12.74
C ASN A 162 -9.32 -27.08 11.93
N SER A 163 -8.84 -28.03 11.16
CA SER A 163 -7.74 -27.85 10.22
C SER A 163 -8.20 -27.08 8.99
N TYR A 164 -7.27 -26.37 8.37
CA TYR A 164 -7.44 -25.78 7.06
C TYR A 164 -6.12 -25.95 6.29
N THR A 165 -6.18 -25.79 4.98
CA THR A 165 -5.01 -25.68 4.14
C THR A 165 -5.12 -24.48 3.22
N PHE A 166 -4.00 -24.08 2.64
CA PHE A 166 -3.92 -22.95 1.73
C PHE A 166 -3.03 -23.29 0.55
N GLY A 167 -3.21 -22.55 -0.53
CA GLY A 167 -2.32 -22.59 -1.68
C GLY A 167 -2.04 -21.17 -2.15
N ILE A 168 -0.81 -20.92 -2.58
CA ILE A 168 -0.41 -19.65 -3.19
C ILE A 168 0.24 -20.02 -4.51
N TYR A 169 -0.35 -19.53 -5.59
CA TYR A 169 0.05 -19.88 -6.95
C TYR A 169 0.39 -18.61 -7.70
N PHE A 170 1.43 -18.67 -8.53
CA PHE A 170 1.73 -17.64 -9.50
C PHE A 170 1.57 -18.24 -10.89
N ASP A 171 0.47 -17.89 -11.57
CA ASP A 171 0.15 -18.31 -12.93
C ASP A 171 -0.37 -17.13 -13.73
N ASN A 172 -0.19 -17.14 -15.06
CA ASN A 172 -0.70 -16.09 -15.95
C ASN A 172 -0.37 -14.67 -15.47
N ASN A 173 0.83 -14.49 -14.88
CA ASN A 173 1.31 -13.25 -14.27
C ASN A 173 0.45 -12.71 -13.12
N LYS A 174 -0.29 -13.58 -12.43
CA LYS A 174 -1.20 -13.25 -11.34
C LYS A 174 -0.94 -14.15 -10.15
N VAL A 175 -0.90 -13.57 -8.95
CA VAL A 175 -0.88 -14.35 -7.71
C VAL A 175 -2.32 -14.67 -7.30
N THR A 176 -2.60 -15.95 -7.12
CA THR A 176 -3.88 -16.46 -6.64
C THR A 176 -3.67 -17.11 -5.27
N TYR A 177 -4.46 -16.67 -4.30
CA TYR A 177 -4.52 -17.22 -2.94
C TYR A 177 -5.72 -18.14 -2.82
N ASN A 178 -5.50 -19.34 -2.32
CA ASN A 178 -6.51 -20.33 -2.04
C ASN A 178 -6.56 -20.60 -0.53
N LEU A 179 -7.75 -20.53 0.07
CA LEU A 179 -8.03 -21.03 1.42
C LEU A 179 -9.03 -22.18 1.35
N ASN A 180 -8.66 -23.33 1.91
CA ASN A 180 -9.51 -24.52 1.93
C ASN A 180 -9.82 -24.98 3.36
N PHE A 181 -11.09 -25.21 3.64
CA PHE A 181 -11.54 -25.91 4.85
C PHE A 181 -11.89 -27.35 4.50
N ILE A 182 -11.46 -28.28 5.34
CA ILE A 182 -11.56 -29.72 5.09
C ILE A 182 -12.63 -30.34 5.98
N TYR A 183 -13.20 -31.45 5.53
CA TYR A 183 -14.00 -32.31 6.40
C TYR A 183 -13.12 -33.03 7.42
N LYS A 184 -13.73 -33.42 8.54
CA LYS A 184 -13.04 -34.10 9.65
C LYS A 184 -12.45 -35.45 9.24
N ASP A 185 -13.11 -36.19 8.36
CA ASP A 185 -12.63 -37.45 7.81
C ASP A 185 -11.47 -37.30 6.80
N GLY A 186 -11.13 -36.06 6.41
CA GLY A 186 -9.94 -35.73 5.65
C GLY A 186 -8.68 -35.56 6.51
N GLU A 187 -8.77 -35.52 7.85
CA GLU A 187 -7.63 -35.23 8.72
C GLU A 187 -6.49 -36.25 8.60
N ASP A 188 -6.83 -37.53 8.43
CA ASP A 188 -5.88 -38.65 8.31
C ASP A 188 -5.50 -38.96 6.85
N LYS A 189 -6.00 -38.15 5.91
CA LYS A 189 -5.80 -38.32 4.47
C LYS A 189 -4.86 -37.27 3.88
N LYS A 190 -4.28 -36.42 4.74
CA LYS A 190 -3.31 -35.39 4.37
C LYS A 190 -2.03 -36.03 3.85
N PHE A 191 -1.50 -35.52 2.75
CA PHE A 191 -0.22 -35.94 2.23
C PHE A 191 0.60 -34.77 1.71
N GLN A 192 1.91 -34.99 1.59
CA GLN A 192 2.85 -34.12 0.87
C GLN A 192 3.34 -34.93 -0.34
N ASP A 193 3.48 -34.31 -1.51
CA ASP A 193 4.10 -34.97 -2.66
C ASP A 193 5.57 -34.58 -2.80
N ALA A 194 6.35 -35.43 -3.46
CA ALA A 194 7.80 -35.25 -3.60
C ALA A 194 8.19 -34.02 -4.45
N GLU A 195 7.24 -33.44 -5.19
CA GLU A 195 7.45 -32.28 -6.08
C GLU A 195 7.21 -30.93 -5.37
N THR A 196 6.49 -30.90 -4.24
CA THR A 196 6.37 -29.70 -3.42
C THR A 196 7.54 -29.64 -2.42
N LYS A 197 8.34 -28.56 -2.47
CA LYS A 197 9.41 -28.34 -1.47
C LYS A 197 8.82 -28.46 -0.06
N GLU A 198 9.50 -29.19 0.82
CA GLU A 198 9.08 -29.41 2.20
C GLU A 198 8.75 -28.06 2.88
N SER A 199 7.47 -27.86 3.19
CA SER A 199 6.99 -26.65 3.84
C SER A 199 7.06 -26.83 5.34
N SER A 200 7.57 -25.83 6.05
CA SER A 200 7.55 -25.83 7.51
C SER A 200 6.17 -25.48 8.08
N SER A 201 5.20 -25.17 7.21
CA SER A 201 3.84 -24.83 7.61
C SER A 201 3.02 -26.10 7.83
N PRO A 202 2.41 -26.29 9.03
CA PRO A 202 1.55 -27.43 9.28
C PRO A 202 0.22 -27.39 8.51
N THR A 203 -0.04 -26.31 7.77
CA THR A 203 -1.26 -26.09 6.98
C THR A 203 -1.01 -26.20 5.48
N ASP A 204 0.23 -26.47 5.06
CA ASP A 204 0.61 -26.64 3.67
C ASP A 204 0.69 -28.13 3.33
N PHE A 205 -0.45 -28.70 2.95
CA PHE A 205 -0.61 -30.12 2.63
C PHE A 205 -1.61 -30.28 1.49
N LYS A 206 -1.53 -31.40 0.77
CA LYS A 206 -2.47 -31.75 -0.29
C LYS A 206 -3.52 -32.74 0.20
N LEU A 207 -4.65 -32.75 -0.50
CA LEU A 207 -5.81 -33.57 -0.20
C LEU A 207 -6.68 -33.74 -1.45
N ASN A 208 -7.39 -34.86 -1.57
CA ASN A 208 -8.35 -35.06 -2.65
C ASN A 208 -9.58 -34.16 -2.48
N ASP A 209 -10.23 -33.81 -3.60
CA ASP A 209 -11.37 -32.90 -3.64
C ASP A 209 -12.56 -33.31 -2.77
N GLU A 210 -12.79 -34.61 -2.61
CA GLU A 210 -13.84 -35.20 -1.78
C GLU A 210 -13.76 -34.84 -0.29
N TYR A 211 -12.58 -34.43 0.18
CA TYR A 211 -12.35 -34.04 1.58
C TYR A 211 -12.33 -32.52 1.77
N PHE A 212 -12.40 -31.74 0.69
CA PHE A 212 -12.57 -30.30 0.77
C PHE A 212 -14.06 -29.95 0.89
N ALA A 213 -14.40 -29.29 1.99
CA ALA A 213 -15.75 -28.77 2.22
C ALA A 213 -15.96 -27.40 1.58
N ILE A 214 -14.95 -26.53 1.72
CA ILE A 214 -14.99 -25.15 1.28
C ILE A 214 -13.66 -24.82 0.62
N LYS A 215 -13.70 -24.31 -0.61
CA LYS A 215 -12.53 -23.76 -1.31
C LYS A 215 -12.78 -22.32 -1.69
N LEU A 216 -11.89 -21.42 -1.31
CA LEU A 216 -12.03 -19.97 -1.51
C LEU A 216 -10.81 -19.46 -2.26
N TYR A 217 -11.01 -18.88 -3.43
CA TYR A 217 -9.96 -18.37 -4.29
C TYR A 217 -10.09 -16.86 -4.42
N THR A 218 -8.99 -16.15 -4.27
CA THR A 218 -8.95 -14.71 -4.49
C THR A 218 -7.58 -14.28 -4.97
N SER A 219 -7.55 -13.21 -5.75
CA SER A 219 -6.34 -12.48 -6.10
C SER A 219 -6.07 -11.28 -5.20
N ASN A 220 -6.95 -11.05 -4.21
CA ASN A 220 -6.78 -10.01 -3.21
C ASN A 220 -6.25 -10.63 -1.91
N VAL A 221 -4.97 -10.37 -1.63
CA VAL A 221 -4.28 -10.85 -0.41
C VAL A 221 -4.96 -10.39 0.88
N GLU A 222 -5.53 -9.19 0.90
CA GLU A 222 -6.20 -8.65 2.10
C GLU A 222 -7.50 -9.40 2.36
N THR A 223 -8.26 -9.71 1.31
CA THR A 223 -9.46 -10.55 1.43
C THR A 223 -9.12 -11.91 2.03
N PHE A 224 -8.04 -12.53 1.56
CA PHE A 224 -7.56 -13.82 2.08
C PHE A 224 -7.12 -13.75 3.55
N ILE A 225 -6.28 -12.77 3.90
CA ILE A 225 -5.75 -12.60 5.26
C ILE A 225 -6.85 -12.23 6.25
N GLU A 226 -7.72 -11.28 5.90
CA GLU A 226 -8.75 -10.79 6.82
C GLU A 226 -9.89 -11.78 7.00
N PHE A 227 -10.22 -12.57 5.98
CA PHE A 227 -11.13 -13.70 6.17
C PHE A 227 -10.55 -14.73 7.15
N LEU A 228 -9.26 -15.08 6.99
CA LEU A 228 -8.60 -15.97 7.93
C LEU A 228 -8.52 -15.37 9.34
N ARG A 229 -8.29 -14.05 9.46
CA ARG A 229 -8.31 -13.33 10.74
C ARG A 229 -9.66 -13.44 11.44
N ILE A 230 -10.75 -13.25 10.69
CA ILE A 230 -12.12 -13.37 11.22
C ILE A 230 -12.39 -14.79 11.72
N VAL A 231 -11.98 -15.81 10.95
CA VAL A 231 -12.34 -17.21 11.22
C VAL A 231 -11.40 -17.89 12.22
N LYS A 232 -10.11 -17.56 12.21
CA LYS A 232 -9.04 -18.23 12.98
C LYS A 232 -8.29 -17.33 13.96
N GLY A 233 -8.58 -16.04 13.95
CA GLY A 233 -7.93 -15.05 14.82
C GLY A 233 -6.59 -14.54 14.29
N ASP A 234 -6.06 -13.52 14.98
CA ASP A 234 -4.89 -12.75 14.56
C ASP A 234 -3.63 -13.59 14.42
N SER A 235 -3.41 -14.56 15.31
CA SER A 235 -2.20 -15.40 15.28
C SER A 235 -2.07 -16.16 13.96
N HIS A 236 -3.17 -16.69 13.42
CA HIS A 236 -3.15 -17.41 12.15
C HIS A 236 -2.97 -16.46 10.97
N ALA A 237 -3.60 -15.29 11.00
CA ALA A 237 -3.44 -14.26 9.98
C ALA A 237 -1.99 -13.76 9.88
N GLU A 238 -1.32 -13.52 11.01
CA GLU A 238 0.09 -13.09 11.01
C GLU A 238 1.04 -14.23 10.63
N SER A 239 0.75 -15.47 11.00
CA SER A 239 1.49 -16.64 10.49
C SER A 239 1.35 -16.77 8.97
N MET A 240 0.14 -16.53 8.44
CA MET A 240 -0.13 -16.61 7.01
C MET A 240 0.64 -15.55 6.22
N LYS A 241 0.78 -14.32 6.74
CA LYS A 241 1.65 -13.30 6.11
C LYS A 241 3.09 -13.81 5.96
N LYS A 242 3.64 -14.47 6.98
CA LYS A 242 5.00 -15.06 6.90
C LYS A 242 5.09 -16.14 5.83
N SER A 243 4.07 -16.99 5.71
CA SER A 243 3.97 -17.98 4.64
C SER A 243 3.92 -17.31 3.27
N ILE A 244 3.07 -16.29 3.07
CA ILE A 244 2.98 -15.54 1.82
C ILE A 244 4.35 -14.94 1.45
N VAL A 245 5.06 -14.33 2.39
CA VAL A 245 6.42 -13.81 2.16
C VAL A 245 7.35 -14.90 1.63
N ARG A 246 7.36 -16.09 2.26
CA ARG A 246 8.18 -17.22 1.83
C ARG A 246 7.86 -17.64 0.39
N TYR A 247 6.58 -17.77 0.03
CA TYR A 247 6.18 -18.12 -1.33
C TYR A 247 6.60 -17.08 -2.35
N TYR A 248 6.48 -15.78 -2.05
CA TYR A 248 6.98 -14.74 -2.94
C TYR A 248 8.48 -14.81 -3.13
N LEU A 249 9.26 -15.06 -2.07
CA LEU A 249 10.71 -15.25 -2.17
C LEU A 249 11.06 -16.46 -3.05
N ASP A 250 10.31 -17.56 -2.93
CA ASP A 250 10.43 -18.71 -3.82
C ASP A 250 10.07 -18.34 -5.28
N PHE A 251 9.00 -17.58 -5.51
CA PHE A 251 8.64 -17.11 -6.86
C PHE A 251 9.71 -16.21 -7.47
N PHE A 252 10.29 -15.28 -6.71
CA PHE A 252 11.41 -14.45 -7.17
C PHE A 252 12.65 -15.29 -7.46
N ALA A 253 12.95 -16.32 -6.66
CA ALA A 253 14.05 -17.24 -6.93
C ALA A 253 13.83 -18.01 -8.24
N THR A 254 12.62 -18.57 -8.44
CA THR A 254 12.24 -19.28 -9.67
C THR A 254 12.16 -18.36 -10.89
N ALA A 255 11.88 -17.08 -10.70
CA ALA A 255 11.89 -16.11 -11.80
C ALA A 255 13.27 -15.98 -12.46
N GLU A 256 14.35 -16.24 -11.72
CA GLU A 256 15.74 -16.18 -12.20
C GLU A 256 16.09 -14.88 -12.95
N GLY A 257 15.46 -13.75 -12.58
CA GLY A 257 15.68 -12.46 -13.26
C GLY A 257 14.83 -12.26 -14.52
N ASN A 258 13.91 -13.18 -14.85
CA ASN A 258 13.02 -13.08 -15.99
C ASN A 258 12.02 -11.91 -15.82
N PRO A 259 12.12 -10.86 -16.65
CA PRO A 259 11.31 -9.66 -16.47
C PRO A 259 9.81 -9.89 -16.68
N ASN A 260 9.39 -10.91 -17.45
CA ASN A 260 7.97 -11.28 -17.62
C ASN A 260 7.34 -11.82 -16.32
N ILE A 261 8.13 -12.49 -15.50
CA ILE A 261 7.66 -13.07 -14.25
C ILE A 261 7.72 -12.01 -13.15
N ILE A 262 8.83 -11.27 -13.12
CA ILE A 262 9.05 -10.17 -12.17
C ILE A 262 7.97 -9.10 -12.28
N ASP A 263 7.55 -8.72 -13.50
CA ASP A 263 6.54 -7.68 -13.67
C ASP A 263 5.21 -8.05 -12.98
N GLY A 264 4.72 -9.29 -13.12
CA GLY A 264 3.51 -9.78 -12.47
C GLY A 264 3.63 -9.89 -10.96
N LEU A 265 4.82 -10.20 -10.44
CA LEU A 265 5.06 -10.29 -9.00
C LEU A 265 4.99 -8.91 -8.32
N TYR A 266 5.47 -7.85 -8.98
CA TYR A 266 5.47 -6.49 -8.42
C TYR A 266 4.18 -5.69 -8.67
N GLU A 267 3.39 -6.00 -9.70
CA GLU A 267 2.22 -5.19 -10.08
C GLU A 267 1.24 -4.98 -8.91
N LYS A 268 0.96 -6.05 -8.16
CA LYS A 268 0.05 -6.05 -7.01
C LYS A 268 0.71 -6.63 -5.77
N ILE A 269 2.02 -6.43 -5.63
CA ILE A 269 2.78 -6.94 -4.49
C ILE A 269 2.19 -6.39 -3.17
N PRO A 270 1.94 -7.23 -2.16
CA PRO A 270 1.51 -6.76 -0.85
C PRO A 270 2.62 -5.97 -0.15
N ASP A 271 2.28 -4.90 0.57
CA ASP A 271 3.26 -4.06 1.27
C ASP A 271 4.16 -4.85 2.23
N PHE A 272 3.60 -5.82 2.97
CA PHE A 272 4.37 -6.65 3.90
C PHE A 272 5.33 -7.62 3.19
N VAL A 273 5.05 -7.98 1.93
CA VAL A 273 5.98 -8.75 1.09
C VAL A 273 7.09 -7.84 0.58
N LEU A 274 6.72 -6.68 0.04
CA LEU A 274 7.67 -5.68 -0.43
C LEU A 274 8.67 -5.28 0.66
N GLN A 275 8.19 -5.10 1.91
CA GLN A 275 9.02 -4.83 3.08
C GLN A 275 9.96 -5.97 3.46
N ALA A 276 9.71 -7.21 3.04
CA ALA A 276 10.59 -8.34 3.31
C ALA A 276 11.74 -8.46 2.30
N LEU A 277 11.63 -7.85 1.11
CA LEU A 277 12.65 -7.90 0.07
C LEU A 277 13.90 -7.08 0.44
N THR A 278 15.08 -7.52 0.00
CA THR A 278 16.33 -6.78 0.22
C THR A 278 16.56 -5.75 -0.88
N ASP A 279 17.31 -4.68 -0.59
CA ASP A 279 17.68 -3.68 -1.61
C ASP A 279 18.46 -4.30 -2.78
N GLU A 280 19.26 -5.34 -2.53
CA GLU A 280 19.98 -6.09 -3.57
C GLU A 280 19.04 -6.82 -4.53
N MET A 281 18.00 -7.49 -4.00
CA MET A 281 16.97 -8.14 -4.82
C MET A 281 16.22 -7.11 -5.65
N LEU A 282 15.74 -6.03 -5.01
CA LEU A 282 15.01 -4.96 -5.67
C LEU A 282 15.84 -4.33 -6.80
N TRP A 283 17.12 -4.05 -6.57
CA TRP A 283 17.99 -3.48 -7.61
C TRP A 283 18.22 -4.43 -8.78
N LYS A 284 18.46 -5.72 -8.51
CA LYS A 284 18.60 -6.74 -9.56
C LYS A 284 17.34 -6.80 -10.43
N ASP A 285 16.17 -6.80 -9.80
CA ASP A 285 14.89 -6.82 -10.50
C ASP A 285 14.63 -5.51 -11.26
N PHE A 286 15.06 -4.37 -10.72
CA PHE A 286 14.98 -3.07 -11.37
C PHE A 286 15.83 -3.02 -12.66
N ILE A 287 17.03 -3.60 -12.64
CA ILE A 287 17.86 -3.79 -13.84
C ILE A 287 17.09 -4.65 -14.86
N SER A 288 16.60 -5.82 -14.47
CA SER A 288 15.85 -6.72 -15.37
C SER A 288 14.66 -6.01 -16.03
N LEU A 289 13.87 -5.26 -15.26
CA LEU A 289 12.72 -4.50 -15.78
C LEU A 289 13.15 -3.36 -16.72
N SER A 290 14.33 -2.78 -16.54
CA SER A 290 14.86 -1.72 -17.41
C SER A 290 15.20 -2.19 -18.82
N GLU A 291 15.50 -3.48 -19.01
CA GLU A 291 15.97 -4.03 -20.28
C GLU A 291 14.82 -4.38 -21.23
N LYS A 292 13.62 -4.64 -20.72
CA LYS A 292 12.45 -5.06 -21.51
C LYS A 292 11.63 -3.88 -22.06
N ALA A 293 10.87 -4.08 -23.13
CA ALA A 293 9.85 -3.12 -23.57
C ALA A 293 8.61 -3.16 -22.64
N ILE A 294 8.08 -1.99 -22.27
CA ILE A 294 6.86 -1.84 -21.44
C ILE A 294 5.62 -1.95 -22.35
N ASN A 295 5.23 -3.18 -22.75
CA ASN A 295 3.92 -3.47 -23.36
C ASN A 295 3.76 -4.96 -23.71
N THR A 296 3.89 -5.86 -22.75
CA THR A 296 3.54 -7.26 -22.97
C THR A 296 2.17 -7.57 -22.36
N SER A 297 1.26 -8.12 -23.16
CA SER A 297 -0.11 -8.46 -22.76
C SER A 297 -0.13 -9.26 -21.46
N GLY A 298 -0.76 -8.73 -20.41
CA GLY A 298 -1.11 -9.48 -19.20
C GLY A 298 -0.80 -8.77 -17.88
N THR A 299 0.18 -7.86 -17.85
CA THR A 299 0.58 -7.11 -16.64
C THR A 299 0.74 -5.62 -16.92
N ASN A 300 0.79 -4.82 -15.85
CA ASN A 300 1.05 -3.39 -15.93
C ASN A 300 2.46 -3.08 -15.44
N GLU A 301 3.45 -3.23 -16.31
CA GLU A 301 4.86 -3.14 -15.96
C GLU A 301 5.25 -1.74 -15.43
N ASN A 302 4.50 -0.69 -15.80
CA ASN A 302 4.66 0.65 -15.23
C ASN A 302 4.42 0.66 -13.71
N LEU A 303 3.36 -0.01 -13.25
CA LEU A 303 3.07 -0.14 -11.81
C LEU A 303 4.10 -1.01 -11.11
N SER A 304 4.58 -2.07 -11.77
CA SER A 304 5.59 -2.97 -11.22
C SER A 304 6.87 -2.22 -10.84
N VAL A 305 7.38 -1.39 -11.75
CA VAL A 305 8.59 -0.59 -11.49
C VAL A 305 8.35 0.44 -10.37
N ILE A 306 7.19 1.11 -10.34
CA ILE A 306 6.82 2.06 -9.29
C ILE A 306 6.74 1.35 -7.92
N ASN A 307 6.08 0.20 -7.86
CA ASN A 307 5.93 -0.57 -6.62
C ASN A 307 7.26 -1.12 -6.13
N LEU A 308 8.15 -1.53 -7.04
CA LEU A 308 9.51 -1.93 -6.69
C LEU A 308 10.26 -0.79 -5.97
N LEU A 309 10.22 0.43 -6.54
CA LEU A 309 10.90 1.59 -5.92
C LEU A 309 10.38 1.93 -4.52
N LYS A 310 9.09 1.72 -4.25
CA LYS A 310 8.52 1.88 -2.89
C LYS A 310 9.22 0.98 -1.86
N GLY A 311 9.75 -0.16 -2.29
CA GLY A 311 10.48 -1.10 -1.45
C GLY A 311 11.89 -0.68 -1.09
N ALA A 312 12.47 0.33 -1.75
CA ALA A 312 13.85 0.76 -1.53
C ALA A 312 14.04 1.32 -0.11
N LYS A 313 14.95 0.74 0.66
CA LYS A 313 15.19 1.06 2.08
C LYS A 313 16.43 1.93 2.23
N ASN A 314 17.56 1.46 1.73
CA ASN A 314 18.84 2.15 1.86
C ASN A 314 19.07 3.14 0.70
N GLY A 315 18.62 4.38 0.87
CA GLY A 315 18.77 5.44 -0.13
C GLY A 315 20.22 5.69 -0.55
N ILE A 316 21.18 5.64 0.39
CA ILE A 316 22.61 5.85 0.08
C ILE A 316 23.13 4.74 -0.85
N TRP A 317 22.81 3.49 -0.55
CA TRP A 317 23.21 2.35 -1.37
C TRP A 317 22.59 2.43 -2.76
N TRP A 318 21.29 2.71 -2.86
CA TRP A 318 20.60 2.95 -4.13
C TRP A 318 21.19 4.12 -4.91
N GLY A 319 21.56 5.20 -4.22
CA GLY A 319 22.24 6.35 -4.80
C GLY A 319 23.55 5.96 -5.45
N ASN A 320 24.37 5.13 -4.81
CA ASN A 320 25.59 4.62 -5.41
C ASN A 320 25.30 3.75 -6.64
N GLN A 321 24.30 2.87 -6.58
CA GLN A 321 23.92 2.02 -7.71
C GLN A 321 23.47 2.84 -8.93
N ILE A 322 22.57 3.81 -8.72
CA ILE A 322 22.02 4.69 -9.76
C ILE A 322 23.11 5.62 -10.32
N ASN A 323 23.96 6.19 -9.47
CA ASN A 323 25.03 7.10 -9.91
C ASN A 323 26.08 6.37 -10.77
N ASN A 324 26.35 5.09 -10.50
CA ASN A 324 27.29 4.28 -11.29
C ASN A 324 26.67 3.74 -12.59
N ASN A 325 25.34 3.62 -12.65
CA ASN A 325 24.60 3.03 -13.76
C ASN A 325 23.34 3.85 -14.12
N PRO A 326 23.50 5.16 -14.44
CA PRO A 326 22.39 6.06 -14.69
C PRO A 326 21.52 5.66 -15.90
N GLU A 327 22.09 4.91 -16.84
CA GLU A 327 21.41 4.38 -18.02
C GLU A 327 20.21 3.49 -17.68
N ILE A 328 20.21 2.80 -16.53
CA ILE A 328 19.09 1.96 -16.09
C ILE A 328 17.84 2.82 -15.86
N VAL A 329 18.01 3.94 -15.15
CA VAL A 329 16.90 4.87 -14.85
C VAL A 329 16.44 5.58 -16.13
N ARG A 330 17.38 6.02 -16.97
CA ARG A 330 17.06 6.64 -18.27
C ARG A 330 16.23 5.71 -19.16
N LYS A 331 16.62 4.43 -19.28
CA LYS A 331 15.86 3.41 -20.04
C LYS A 331 14.43 3.27 -19.55
N ILE A 332 14.21 3.30 -18.23
CA ILE A 332 12.88 3.19 -17.65
C ILE A 332 12.05 4.44 -17.94
N LEU A 333 12.60 5.64 -17.68
CA LEU A 333 11.92 6.91 -17.94
C LEU A 333 11.43 7.02 -19.39
N ASN A 334 12.26 6.62 -20.35
CA ASN A 334 11.92 6.66 -21.78
C ASN A 334 10.84 5.65 -22.19
N LYS A 335 10.54 4.64 -21.35
CA LYS A 335 9.54 3.60 -21.63
C LYS A 335 8.23 3.82 -20.89
N LEU A 336 8.21 4.64 -19.84
CA LEU A 336 7.03 4.84 -19.00
C LEU A 336 5.90 5.54 -19.76
N LYS A 337 4.67 5.05 -19.59
CA LYS A 337 3.49 5.76 -20.13
C LYS A 337 3.29 7.04 -19.32
N ALA A 338 2.94 8.15 -19.99
CA ALA A 338 2.81 9.48 -19.39
C ALA A 338 1.98 9.51 -18.09
N LYS A 339 0.89 8.73 -17.99
CA LYS A 339 0.03 8.69 -16.79
C LYS A 339 0.70 8.08 -15.54
N TYR A 340 1.82 7.39 -15.67
CA TYR A 340 2.58 6.78 -14.57
C TYR A 340 3.90 7.50 -14.29
N LEU A 341 4.31 8.41 -15.16
CA LEU A 341 5.56 9.14 -15.06
C LEU A 341 5.66 9.92 -13.74
N GLU A 342 4.56 10.57 -13.34
CA GLU A 342 4.47 11.33 -12.09
C GLU A 342 4.79 10.44 -10.88
N ASP A 343 4.10 9.32 -10.74
CA ASP A 343 4.27 8.39 -9.62
C ASP A 343 5.70 7.80 -9.59
N PHE A 344 6.27 7.50 -10.76
CA PHE A 344 7.65 7.03 -10.84
C PHE A 344 8.65 8.09 -10.37
N ILE A 345 8.52 9.34 -10.83
CA ILE A 345 9.41 10.43 -10.40
C ILE A 345 9.28 10.66 -8.89
N ILE A 346 8.07 10.57 -8.33
CA ILE A 346 7.85 10.67 -6.88
C ILE A 346 8.63 9.59 -6.14
N GLU A 347 8.45 8.33 -6.52
CA GLU A 347 9.10 7.22 -5.83
C GLU A 347 10.63 7.27 -6.00
N LEU A 348 11.13 7.59 -7.19
CA LEU A 348 12.57 7.78 -7.42
C LEU A 348 13.14 8.94 -6.58
N THR A 349 12.39 10.04 -6.47
CA THR A 349 12.79 11.18 -5.63
C THR A 349 12.80 10.82 -4.15
N LYS A 350 11.85 10.00 -3.67
CA LYS A 350 11.87 9.46 -2.30
C LYS A 350 13.08 8.57 -2.04
N VAL A 351 13.53 7.80 -3.04
CA VAL A 351 14.81 7.07 -2.93
C VAL A 351 15.97 8.06 -2.78
N GLY A 352 15.99 9.12 -3.61
CA GLY A 352 16.94 10.23 -3.52
C GLY A 352 16.94 10.90 -2.14
N SER A 353 15.77 11.26 -1.60
CA SER A 353 15.66 11.97 -0.32
C SER A 353 16.16 11.16 0.87
N LYS A 354 16.12 9.83 0.79
CA LYS A 354 16.75 8.91 1.77
C LYS A 354 18.28 8.90 1.65
N ALA A 355 18.85 9.34 0.53
CA ALA A 355 20.29 9.41 0.26
C ALA A 355 20.88 10.81 0.53
N TRP A 356 20.10 11.86 0.32
CA TRP A 356 20.56 13.25 0.33
C TRP A 356 20.80 13.80 1.73
N LYS A 357 21.89 14.56 1.86
CA LYS A 357 22.28 15.31 3.05
C LYS A 357 21.79 16.74 2.96
N ASP A 358 21.76 17.43 4.09
CA ASP A 358 21.39 18.85 4.16
C ASP A 358 22.27 19.73 3.25
N SER A 359 23.55 19.39 3.12
CA SER A 359 24.49 20.03 2.19
C SER A 359 24.09 19.87 0.72
N ASP A 360 23.49 18.74 0.36
CA ASP A 360 23.11 18.45 -1.03
C ASP A 360 21.93 19.34 -1.44
N TYR A 361 21.01 19.61 -0.51
CA TYR A 361 19.91 20.55 -0.75
C TYR A 361 20.37 22.01 -0.83
N GLN A 362 21.31 22.41 0.03
CA GLN A 362 21.84 23.77 0.05
C GLN A 362 22.63 24.10 -1.22
N ASN A 363 23.38 23.12 -1.72
CA ASN A 363 24.23 23.26 -2.90
C ASN A 363 23.55 22.82 -4.20
N ALA A 364 22.28 22.42 -4.14
CA ALA A 364 21.53 21.97 -5.31
C ALA A 364 21.47 23.08 -6.37
N ILE A 365 21.85 22.73 -7.60
CA ILE A 365 21.79 23.64 -8.74
C ILE A 365 20.33 24.02 -8.98
N ILE A 366 20.08 25.32 -9.17
CA ILE A 366 18.76 25.83 -9.54
C ILE A 366 18.49 25.46 -11.00
N TYR A 367 17.40 24.74 -11.22
CA TYR A 367 16.93 24.27 -12.51
C TYR A 367 15.49 24.72 -12.73
N SER A 368 15.09 24.86 -13.99
CA SER A 368 13.72 25.21 -14.39
C SER A 368 13.30 24.30 -15.52
N LEU A 369 12.09 23.73 -15.44
CA LEU A 369 11.51 23.02 -16.59
C LEU A 369 10.84 23.98 -17.57
N ASP A 370 10.43 25.14 -17.07
CA ASP A 370 9.88 26.23 -17.87
C ASP A 370 10.98 27.14 -18.40
N MET A 371 10.76 27.68 -19.59
CA MET A 371 11.55 28.77 -20.14
C MET A 371 11.35 30.02 -19.27
N LYS A 372 12.45 30.68 -18.88
CA LYS A 372 12.37 31.91 -18.07
C LYS A 372 12.67 33.13 -18.92
N ASP A 373 11.71 34.04 -18.97
CA ASP A 373 11.80 35.28 -19.74
C ASP A 373 12.21 36.44 -18.82
N THR A 374 13.23 37.21 -19.22
CA THR A 374 13.58 38.49 -18.58
C THR A 374 13.00 39.62 -19.39
N MET A 375 12.35 40.57 -18.72
CA MET A 375 11.67 41.69 -19.36
C MET A 375 12.52 42.97 -19.32
N LYS A 376 12.55 43.72 -20.42
CA LYS A 376 13.02 45.10 -20.47
C LYS A 376 11.97 45.97 -21.12
N ASN A 377 11.51 47.00 -20.41
CA ASN A 377 10.44 47.89 -20.84
C ASN A 377 9.14 47.16 -21.26
N GLY A 378 8.82 46.03 -20.61
CA GLY A 378 7.63 45.24 -20.90
C GLY A 378 7.73 44.31 -22.11
N VAL A 379 8.91 44.20 -22.73
CA VAL A 379 9.21 43.25 -23.82
C VAL A 379 10.20 42.20 -23.31
N VAL A 380 10.02 40.94 -23.69
CA VAL A 380 11.00 39.89 -23.35
C VAL A 380 12.32 40.20 -24.04
N GLU A 381 13.35 40.46 -23.25
CA GLU A 381 14.70 40.77 -23.72
C GLU A 381 15.51 39.50 -23.94
N ASN A 382 15.47 38.57 -22.98
CA ASN A 382 16.17 37.30 -23.04
C ASN A 382 15.30 36.17 -22.53
N ARG A 383 15.51 34.98 -23.08
CA ARG A 383 14.89 33.73 -22.67
C ARG A 383 15.94 32.72 -22.24
N PHE A 384 15.78 32.19 -21.04
CA PHE A 384 16.64 31.17 -20.45
C PHE A 384 15.99 29.79 -20.63
N VAL A 385 16.70 28.90 -21.32
CA VAL A 385 16.32 27.50 -21.50
C VAL A 385 17.30 26.65 -20.72
N TYR A 386 16.83 26.04 -19.62
CA TYR A 386 17.66 25.17 -18.80
C TYR A 386 17.73 23.77 -19.42
N TRP A 387 18.87 23.12 -19.27
CA TRP A 387 19.11 21.79 -19.83
C TRP A 387 19.91 20.93 -18.86
N SER A 388 19.72 19.61 -18.97
CA SER A 388 20.58 18.60 -18.37
C SER A 388 21.00 17.60 -19.43
N GLY A 389 22.29 17.61 -19.78
CA GLY A 389 22.89 16.75 -20.79
C GLY A 389 23.59 15.56 -20.16
N PHE A 390 23.34 14.35 -20.68
CA PHE A 390 24.05 13.16 -20.23
C PHE A 390 25.42 13.04 -20.90
N MET A 391 26.47 12.93 -20.10
CA MET A 391 27.85 12.70 -20.54
C MET A 391 28.15 11.20 -20.44
N GLU A 392 28.18 10.51 -21.59
CA GLU A 392 28.22 9.05 -21.66
C GLU A 392 29.50 8.45 -21.07
N GLU A 393 30.66 9.06 -21.30
CA GLU A 393 31.95 8.55 -20.83
C GLU A 393 32.08 8.64 -19.30
N GLU A 394 31.67 9.76 -18.72
CA GLU A 394 31.75 10.02 -17.28
C GLU A 394 30.56 9.45 -16.51
N LYS A 395 29.50 9.01 -17.21
CA LYS A 395 28.19 8.64 -16.63
C LYS A 395 27.63 9.70 -15.70
N LYS A 396 27.80 10.97 -16.07
CA LYS A 396 27.38 12.15 -15.30
C LYS A 396 26.49 13.05 -16.13
N PHE A 397 25.96 14.09 -15.49
CA PHE A 397 25.02 15.00 -16.09
C PHE A 397 25.56 16.42 -15.98
N GLU A 398 25.81 17.03 -17.12
CA GLU A 398 26.09 18.44 -17.19
C GLU A 398 24.76 19.20 -17.08
N VAL A 399 24.70 20.21 -16.23
CA VAL A 399 23.50 21.01 -16.00
C VAL A 399 23.84 22.46 -16.30
N GLY A 400 23.00 23.12 -17.09
CA GLY A 400 23.24 24.48 -17.51
C GLY A 400 21.99 25.16 -18.05
N PHE A 401 22.21 26.31 -18.67
CA PHE A 401 21.17 27.00 -19.43
C PHE A 401 21.75 27.66 -20.68
N THR A 402 20.88 27.93 -21.65
CA THR A 402 21.18 28.73 -22.83
C THR A 402 20.28 29.96 -22.85
N ILE A 403 20.88 31.10 -23.19
CA ILE A 403 20.24 32.41 -23.33
C ILE A 403 19.93 32.62 -24.80
N HIS A 404 18.67 32.93 -25.08
CA HIS A 404 18.18 33.32 -26.40
C HIS A 404 17.77 34.80 -26.36
N SER A 405 18.23 35.59 -27.33
CA SER A 405 17.79 36.96 -27.56
C SER A 405 16.70 36.98 -28.64
N TYR A 406 15.82 37.97 -28.57
CA TYR A 406 14.81 38.21 -29.61
C TYR A 406 15.40 39.14 -30.69
N GLU A 407 15.76 38.57 -31.85
CA GLU A 407 16.40 39.30 -32.95
C GLU A 407 15.60 39.10 -34.25
N ASN A 408 15.24 40.20 -34.92
CA ASN A 408 14.53 40.19 -36.21
C ASN A 408 13.24 39.35 -36.26
N GLY A 409 12.49 39.29 -35.16
CA GLY A 409 11.22 38.55 -35.08
C GLY A 409 11.38 37.08 -34.66
N ASN A 410 12.60 36.59 -34.49
CA ASN A 410 12.92 35.20 -34.14
C ASN A 410 13.80 35.12 -32.89
N TRP A 411 13.73 34.00 -32.17
CA TRP A 411 14.65 33.71 -31.07
C TRP A 411 15.96 33.13 -31.61
N ALA A 412 17.08 33.81 -31.36
CA ALA A 412 18.41 33.34 -31.72
C ALA A 412 19.23 33.06 -30.45
N PRO A 413 19.98 31.95 -30.37
CA PRO A 413 20.94 31.76 -29.29
C PRO A 413 22.00 32.85 -29.36
N LEU A 414 22.31 33.47 -28.22
CA LEU A 414 23.37 34.48 -28.14
C LEU A 414 24.73 33.77 -28.33
N ASP A 415 25.65 34.31 -29.14
CA ASP A 415 26.96 33.69 -29.45
C ASP A 415 27.82 33.34 -28.21
N SER A 416 27.57 33.97 -27.07
CA SER A 416 28.20 33.71 -25.76
C SER A 416 27.24 33.14 -24.71
N GLY A 417 26.04 32.73 -25.11
CA GLY A 417 24.86 32.60 -24.26
C GLY A 417 24.65 31.26 -23.56
N SER A 418 25.59 30.32 -23.55
CA SER A 418 25.44 29.07 -22.80
C SER A 418 26.30 29.07 -21.54
N GLN A 419 25.73 28.69 -20.40
CA GLN A 419 26.46 28.57 -19.15
C GLN A 419 26.21 27.20 -18.52
N THR A 420 27.30 26.48 -18.28
CA THR A 420 27.32 25.30 -17.41
C THR A 420 27.27 25.74 -15.95
N LEU A 421 26.27 25.26 -15.23
CA LEU A 421 26.10 25.49 -13.79
C LEU A 421 26.85 24.46 -12.95
N GLY A 422 27.00 23.24 -13.47
CA GLY A 422 27.79 22.21 -12.82
C GLY A 422 27.63 20.82 -13.44
N ILE A 423 28.35 19.87 -12.87
CA ILE A 423 28.33 18.46 -13.25
C ILE A 423 27.84 17.65 -12.05
N ASN A 424 26.75 16.93 -12.24
CA ASN A 424 26.05 16.16 -11.21
C ASN A 424 26.08 14.66 -11.53
N ASN A 425 26.01 13.83 -10.49
CA ASN A 425 25.63 12.42 -10.66
C ASN A 425 24.11 12.29 -10.86
N ALA A 426 23.62 11.16 -11.41
CA ALA A 426 22.20 10.95 -11.71
C ALA A 426 21.24 11.28 -10.57
N LEU A 427 21.52 10.80 -9.36
CA LEU A 427 20.65 11.00 -8.20
C LEU A 427 20.96 12.30 -7.45
N THR A 428 21.87 13.15 -7.92
CA THR A 428 22.11 14.46 -7.27
C THR A 428 20.86 15.33 -7.38
N PRO A 429 20.42 15.99 -6.30
CA PRO A 429 19.22 16.80 -6.34
C PRO A 429 19.45 18.10 -7.12
N LEU A 430 18.50 18.43 -7.99
CA LEU A 430 18.32 19.74 -8.59
C LEU A 430 17.18 20.45 -7.89
N LYS A 431 17.35 21.75 -7.66
CA LYS A 431 16.37 22.60 -6.99
C LYS A 431 15.54 23.33 -8.03
N ILE A 432 14.22 23.23 -7.94
CA ILE A 432 13.31 24.00 -8.78
C ILE A 432 12.55 24.97 -7.88
N LEU A 433 12.53 26.24 -8.29
CA LEU A 433 11.92 27.34 -7.55
C LEU A 433 10.43 27.45 -7.93
N ASP A 434 9.58 27.57 -6.92
CA ASP A 434 8.14 27.87 -7.06
C ASP A 434 7.75 28.84 -5.94
N ASP A 435 6.85 29.78 -6.29
CA ASP A 435 6.29 30.78 -5.40
C ASP A 435 5.69 30.17 -4.12
N LYS A 436 5.26 28.90 -4.19
CA LYS A 436 4.68 28.17 -3.08
C LYS A 436 5.67 27.27 -2.31
N GLY A 437 6.95 27.25 -2.69
CA GLY A 437 8.03 26.50 -2.01
C GLY A 437 8.92 25.71 -2.98
N ASP A 438 10.20 25.58 -2.63
CA ASP A 438 11.20 24.88 -3.43
C ASP A 438 10.97 23.35 -3.44
N TYR A 439 11.15 22.71 -4.59
CA TYR A 439 11.11 21.25 -4.74
C TYR A 439 12.36 20.72 -5.42
N PHE A 440 12.60 19.42 -5.24
CA PHE A 440 13.82 18.77 -5.70
C PHE A 440 13.52 17.57 -6.55
N ILE A 441 14.27 17.42 -7.64
CA ILE A 441 14.23 16.24 -8.51
C ILE A 441 15.65 15.69 -8.69
N PRO A 442 15.81 14.37 -8.89
CA PRO A 442 17.07 13.81 -9.36
C PRO A 442 17.50 14.44 -10.68
N THR A 443 18.81 14.66 -10.85
CA THR A 443 19.35 15.23 -12.11
C THR A 443 18.98 14.40 -13.34
N VAL A 444 18.95 13.07 -13.22
CA VAL A 444 18.52 12.16 -14.31
C VAL A 444 17.08 12.42 -14.79
N VAL A 445 16.20 12.92 -13.91
CA VAL A 445 14.82 13.29 -14.27
C VAL A 445 14.80 14.59 -15.07
N ALA A 446 15.65 15.57 -14.73
CA ALA A 446 15.79 16.79 -15.54
C ALA A 446 16.34 16.49 -16.94
N ASN A 447 17.26 15.52 -17.05
CA ASN A 447 17.75 15.06 -18.35
C ASN A 447 16.64 14.45 -19.20
N TYR A 448 15.79 13.60 -18.63
CA TYR A 448 14.62 13.07 -19.34
C TYR A 448 13.72 14.17 -19.92
N PHE A 449 13.39 15.19 -19.12
CA PHE A 449 12.59 16.30 -19.62
C PHE A 449 13.30 17.13 -20.68
N THR A 450 14.63 17.30 -20.57
CA THR A 450 15.44 17.99 -21.57
C THR A 450 15.41 17.21 -22.90
N GLU A 451 15.58 15.88 -22.87
CA GLU A 451 15.55 15.03 -24.06
C GLU A 451 14.17 15.00 -24.73
N GLU A 452 13.09 14.87 -23.96
CA GLU A 452 11.72 14.93 -24.50
C GLU A 452 11.39 16.29 -25.16
N GLN A 453 11.93 17.38 -24.62
CA GLN A 453 11.80 18.71 -25.23
C GLN A 453 12.57 18.82 -26.56
N MET A 454 13.67 18.09 -26.71
CA MET A 454 14.50 18.08 -27.93
C MET A 454 13.97 17.16 -29.03
N ASP A 455 13.40 16.00 -28.66
CA ASP A 455 12.91 14.98 -29.60
C ASP A 455 11.59 15.36 -30.30
N LYS A 456 10.74 16.21 -29.70
CA LYS A 456 9.47 16.67 -30.29
C LYS A 456 9.60 18.00 -31.05
N ASP A 457 10.50 18.00 -32.02
CA ASP A 457 10.78 19.09 -32.97
C ASP A 457 11.39 20.35 -32.34
N ARG A 458 12.72 20.38 -32.34
CA ARG A 458 13.52 21.61 -32.17
C ARG A 458 12.97 22.79 -33.00
N TRP A 459 12.34 22.54 -34.15
CA TRP A 459 11.72 23.53 -35.03
C TRP A 459 10.27 23.91 -34.68
N THR A 460 9.39 22.94 -34.39
CA THR A 460 7.98 23.21 -34.04
C THR A 460 7.86 23.91 -32.69
N VAL A 461 8.78 23.66 -31.75
CA VAL A 461 8.86 24.42 -30.49
C VAL A 461 9.27 25.88 -30.75
N LEU A 462 10.25 26.12 -31.62
CA LEU A 462 10.68 27.48 -32.00
C LEU A 462 9.60 28.26 -32.79
N GLU A 463 8.86 27.60 -33.69
CA GLU A 463 7.76 28.19 -34.46
C GLU A 463 6.52 28.52 -33.60
N ASN A 464 6.16 27.65 -32.66
CA ASN A 464 5.03 27.87 -31.76
C ASN A 464 5.32 28.96 -30.71
N ILE A 465 6.57 29.06 -30.28
CA ILE A 465 7.08 30.15 -29.45
C ILE A 465 7.06 31.49 -30.19
N THR A 466 7.42 31.52 -31.47
CA THR A 466 7.35 32.74 -32.30
C THR A 466 5.90 33.13 -32.63
N ALA A 467 4.98 32.17 -32.62
CA ALA A 467 3.54 32.40 -32.81
C ALA A 467 2.73 32.63 -31.52
N GLY A 468 3.35 32.55 -30.33
CA GLY A 468 2.66 32.72 -29.04
C GLY A 468 1.66 31.59 -28.71
N LEU A 469 1.75 30.45 -29.38
CA LEU A 469 0.87 29.31 -29.21
C LEU A 469 1.61 28.23 -28.41
N ILE A 470 1.21 27.98 -27.18
CA ILE A 470 1.66 26.81 -26.43
C ILE A 470 0.96 25.57 -27.03
N PRO A 471 1.67 24.57 -27.58
CA PRO A 471 1.02 23.36 -28.07
C PRO A 471 0.36 22.61 -26.92
N GLU A 472 -0.86 22.10 -27.15
CA GLU A 472 -1.70 21.41 -26.15
C GLU A 472 -1.01 20.24 -25.41
N PHE A 473 0.11 19.74 -25.92
CA PHE A 473 0.91 18.71 -25.25
C PHE A 473 1.68 19.22 -24.01
N GLN A 474 2.05 20.51 -23.98
CA GLN A 474 2.61 21.14 -22.77
C GLN A 474 1.61 21.03 -21.62
N ALA A 475 0.31 21.11 -21.90
CA ALA A 475 -0.70 21.09 -20.87
C ALA A 475 -0.79 19.75 -20.10
N ASN A 476 -0.49 18.59 -20.68
CA ASN A 476 -0.64 17.32 -19.94
C ASN A 476 0.62 16.90 -19.15
N ALA A 477 1.82 17.10 -19.70
CA ALA A 477 3.07 16.83 -18.98
C ALA A 477 3.39 17.92 -17.93
N PHE A 478 3.06 19.19 -18.19
CA PHE A 478 3.25 20.27 -17.20
C PHE A 478 2.10 20.41 -16.20
N ARG A 479 0.84 20.05 -16.54
CA ARG A 479 -0.21 19.94 -15.50
C ARG A 479 0.14 18.84 -14.49
N SER A 480 0.68 17.70 -14.94
CA SER A 480 1.20 16.68 -14.01
C SER A 480 2.44 17.18 -13.26
N PHE A 481 3.23 18.08 -13.85
CA PHE A 481 4.34 18.71 -13.15
C PHE A 481 3.89 19.65 -12.02
N SER A 482 2.78 20.39 -12.19
CA SER A 482 2.24 21.23 -11.10
C SER A 482 1.72 20.40 -9.91
N SER A 483 1.13 19.22 -10.15
CA SER A 483 0.76 18.28 -9.10
C SER A 483 1.98 17.56 -8.49
N LEU A 484 2.98 17.25 -9.31
CA LEU A 484 4.26 16.68 -8.90
C LEU A 484 5.07 17.65 -8.04
N ALA A 485 5.26 18.90 -8.48
CA ALA A 485 5.91 19.99 -7.76
C ALA A 485 5.31 20.19 -6.38
N ALA A 486 3.99 20.08 -6.27
CA ALA A 486 3.33 20.18 -4.98
C ALA A 486 3.64 19.01 -4.03
N LYS A 487 3.84 17.80 -4.56
CA LYS A 487 4.21 16.58 -3.82
C LYS A 487 5.71 16.46 -3.53
N LEU A 488 6.57 17.11 -4.34
CA LEU A 488 8.03 17.07 -4.28
C LEU A 488 8.68 18.23 -3.50
N ARG A 489 7.88 19.12 -2.91
CA ARG A 489 8.41 20.14 -1.99
C ARG A 489 9.32 19.45 -0.98
N ASN A 490 10.49 20.03 -0.73
CA ASN A 490 11.38 19.48 0.29
C ASN A 490 11.72 20.59 1.27
N THR A 491 11.06 20.53 2.41
CA THR A 491 11.36 21.34 3.57
C THR A 491 11.91 20.41 4.65
N LYS A 492 12.65 20.96 5.61
CA LYS A 492 13.04 20.22 6.82
C LYS A 492 11.85 19.52 7.50
N TYR A 493 10.63 20.04 7.29
CA TYR A 493 9.39 19.46 7.78
C TYR A 493 8.99 18.21 6.99
N LEU A 494 9.13 18.19 5.67
CA LEU A 494 8.76 17.05 4.83
C LEU A 494 9.66 15.83 5.04
N LYS A 495 10.91 16.04 5.47
CA LYS A 495 11.81 14.94 5.91
C LYS A 495 11.22 14.10 7.06
N VAL A 496 10.40 14.69 7.91
CA VAL A 496 9.84 14.03 9.11
C VAL A 496 8.33 13.85 8.98
N LEU A 497 7.61 14.91 8.65
CA LEU A 497 6.14 14.90 8.51
C LEU A 497 5.68 14.28 7.19
N GLY A 498 6.56 14.21 6.17
CA GLY A 498 6.24 13.58 4.90
C GLY A 498 6.06 12.06 5.01
N GLU A 499 6.52 11.43 6.09
CA GLU A 499 6.25 10.02 6.38
C GLU A 499 4.85 9.80 6.99
N ASN A 500 4.20 10.86 7.49
CA ASN A 500 2.88 10.78 8.07
C ASN A 500 1.78 10.72 6.97
N PRO A 501 0.98 9.63 6.88
CA PRO A 501 -0.02 9.48 5.82
C PRO A 501 -1.12 10.56 5.84
N ALA A 502 -1.50 11.06 7.02
CA ALA A 502 -2.50 12.12 7.15
C ALA A 502 -1.95 13.47 6.68
N PHE A 503 -0.68 13.76 6.98
CA PHE A 503 0.01 14.95 6.45
C PHE A 503 0.10 14.89 4.93
N GLN A 504 0.51 13.75 4.35
CA GLN A 504 0.59 13.54 2.90
C GLN A 504 -0.76 13.70 2.20
N LYS A 505 -1.82 13.13 2.77
CA LYS A 505 -3.18 13.26 2.22
C LYS A 505 -3.59 14.72 2.10
N ILE A 506 -3.39 15.51 3.16
CA ILE A 506 -3.76 16.94 3.18
C ILE A 506 -2.82 17.76 2.28
N LEU A 507 -1.53 17.41 2.20
CA LEU A 507 -0.57 18.02 1.27
C LEU A 507 -1.04 17.91 -0.18
N VAL A 508 -1.52 16.72 -0.58
CA VAL A 508 -2.09 16.48 -1.91
C VAL A 508 -3.39 17.25 -2.11
N GLU A 509 -4.29 17.27 -1.13
CA GLU A 509 -5.54 18.02 -1.21
C GLU A 509 -5.29 19.53 -1.46
N LEU A 510 -4.43 20.13 -0.64
CA LEU A 510 -4.11 21.55 -0.69
C LEU A 510 -3.17 21.93 -1.84
N SER A 511 -2.59 20.96 -2.57
CA SER A 511 -1.78 21.25 -3.75
C SER A 511 -2.54 22.03 -4.83
N SER A 512 -3.83 21.72 -4.96
CA SER A 512 -4.71 22.26 -6.00
C SER A 512 -5.54 23.46 -5.53
N THR A 513 -5.93 23.48 -4.25
CA THR A 513 -6.84 24.48 -3.67
C THR A 513 -6.30 24.95 -2.33
N ARG A 514 -5.98 26.25 -2.23
CA ARG A 514 -5.40 26.87 -1.03
C ARG A 514 -6.35 27.92 -0.49
N TYR A 515 -6.55 27.93 0.82
CA TYR A 515 -7.41 28.88 1.53
C TYR A 515 -6.60 30.04 2.10
N MET A 516 -5.41 29.75 2.65
CA MET A 516 -4.58 30.74 3.34
C MET A 516 -3.23 30.98 2.65
N ALA A 517 -3.14 30.75 1.33
CA ALA A 517 -1.92 30.94 0.54
C ALA A 517 -1.32 32.35 0.62
N LYS A 518 -2.14 33.37 0.91
CA LYS A 518 -1.66 34.74 1.14
C LYS A 518 -0.72 34.86 2.34
N TYR A 519 -0.86 33.98 3.33
CA TYR A 519 -0.15 34.07 4.61
C TYR A 519 0.81 32.90 4.85
N LEU A 520 0.49 31.71 4.33
CA LEU A 520 1.14 30.45 4.70
C LEU A 520 1.80 29.74 3.51
N SER A 521 2.93 29.06 3.75
CA SER A 521 3.44 28.05 2.82
C SER A 521 2.48 26.85 2.73
N LEU A 522 2.67 25.95 1.75
CA LEU A 522 1.81 24.75 1.68
C LEU A 522 1.90 23.94 2.97
N GLU A 523 3.10 23.65 3.43
CA GLU A 523 3.35 22.83 4.62
C GLU A 523 2.76 23.47 5.87
N GLU A 524 2.84 24.80 5.99
CA GLU A 524 2.24 25.54 7.10
C GLU A 524 0.71 25.46 7.08
N GLU A 525 0.08 25.58 5.92
CA GLU A 525 -1.38 25.43 5.78
C GLU A 525 -1.84 23.99 5.99
N VAL A 526 -1.08 23.01 5.49
CA VAL A 526 -1.27 21.58 5.80
C VAL A 526 -1.20 21.35 7.30
N ALA A 527 -0.26 21.99 8.00
CA ALA A 527 -0.14 21.82 9.43
C ALA A 527 -1.34 22.38 10.20
N VAL A 528 -1.85 23.54 9.80
CA VAL A 528 -3.09 24.10 10.35
C VAL A 528 -4.27 23.17 10.10
N ARG A 529 -4.46 22.73 8.85
CA ARG A 529 -5.57 21.83 8.48
C ARG A 529 -5.50 20.48 9.18
N LEU A 530 -4.30 19.89 9.28
CA LEU A 530 -4.07 18.63 10.01
C LEU A 530 -4.38 18.79 11.50
N TYR A 531 -4.15 19.97 12.10
CA TYR A 531 -4.45 20.20 13.51
C TYR A 531 -5.96 20.09 13.76
N THR A 532 -6.78 20.59 12.84
CA THR A 532 -8.25 20.50 12.91
C THR A 532 -8.81 19.10 12.61
N SER A 533 -7.95 18.10 12.43
CA SER A 533 -8.33 16.68 12.36
C SER A 533 -8.19 16.00 13.74
N GLY A 534 -8.41 14.69 13.84
CA GLY A 534 -8.10 13.94 15.08
C GLY A 534 -6.64 14.01 15.55
N TYR A 535 -5.73 14.50 14.70
CA TYR A 535 -4.29 14.55 14.98
C TYR A 535 -3.90 15.50 16.14
N TYR A 536 -4.69 16.54 16.46
CA TYR A 536 -4.39 17.42 17.60
C TYR A 536 -4.27 16.68 18.93
N SER A 537 -5.03 15.58 19.09
CA SER A 537 -5.14 14.87 20.37
C SER A 537 -3.79 14.31 20.79
N GLY A 538 -3.11 13.60 19.88
CA GLY A 538 -1.77 13.06 20.14
C GLY A 538 -0.74 14.16 20.43
N LEU A 539 -0.69 15.19 19.58
CA LEU A 539 0.24 16.32 19.74
C LEU A 539 0.05 17.00 21.11
N ASN A 540 -1.18 17.41 21.44
CA ASN A 540 -1.43 18.19 22.65
C ASN A 540 -1.19 17.36 23.91
N ARG A 541 -1.46 16.05 23.90
CA ARG A 541 -1.11 15.14 25.00
C ARG A 541 0.41 15.03 25.19
N ALA A 542 1.16 14.91 24.10
CA ALA A 542 2.63 14.88 24.14
C ALA A 542 3.20 16.20 24.70
N LEU A 543 2.66 17.34 24.29
CA LEU A 543 3.08 18.66 24.79
C LEU A 543 2.77 18.86 26.28
N ARG A 544 1.69 18.25 26.78
CA ARG A 544 1.37 18.26 28.22
C ARG A 544 2.22 17.28 29.04
N GLY A 545 2.96 16.39 28.38
CA GLY A 545 3.78 15.36 29.01
C GLY A 545 2.98 14.12 29.43
N GLU A 546 1.78 13.93 28.88
CA GLU A 546 0.95 12.74 29.13
C GLU A 546 1.44 11.52 28.35
N ILE A 547 2.11 11.76 27.22
CA ILE A 547 2.78 10.75 26.40
C ILE A 547 4.16 11.27 26.01
N ALA A 548 5.05 10.37 25.56
CA ALA A 548 6.37 10.74 25.08
C ALA A 548 6.28 11.65 23.84
N ILE A 549 7.11 12.70 23.80
CA ILE A 549 7.22 13.56 22.63
C ILE A 549 8.14 12.92 21.59
N THR A 550 7.57 12.59 20.44
CA THR A 550 8.30 12.03 19.28
C THR A 550 8.99 13.15 18.49
N GLU A 551 9.92 12.78 17.61
CA GLU A 551 10.54 13.75 16.70
C GLU A 551 9.52 14.38 15.74
N GLU A 552 8.57 13.57 15.27
CA GLU A 552 7.41 14.04 14.50
C GLU A 552 6.63 15.14 15.23
N TYR A 553 6.29 14.96 16.50
CA TYR A 553 5.59 15.98 17.28
C TYR A 553 6.43 17.23 17.56
N LYS A 554 7.75 17.13 17.66
CA LYS A 554 8.61 18.32 17.78
C LYS A 554 8.60 19.14 16.50
N VAL A 555 8.81 18.48 15.36
CA VAL A 555 8.81 19.12 14.03
C VAL A 555 7.43 19.69 13.71
N TYR A 556 6.36 18.98 14.05
CA TYR A 556 4.99 19.44 13.86
C TYR A 556 4.66 20.65 14.73
N LYS A 557 5.06 20.62 16.02
CA LYS A 557 4.94 21.77 16.92
C LYS A 557 5.65 23.00 16.34
N GLU A 558 6.86 22.82 15.82
CA GLU A 558 7.63 23.92 15.24
C GLU A 558 6.89 24.52 14.02
N LEU A 559 6.48 23.67 13.08
CA LEU A 559 5.77 24.08 11.86
C LEU A 559 4.48 24.83 12.18
N LEU A 560 3.66 24.30 13.09
CA LEU A 560 2.39 24.92 13.45
C LEU A 560 2.58 26.26 14.18
N ASN A 561 3.59 26.39 15.06
CA ASN A 561 3.89 27.69 15.66
C ASN A 561 4.36 28.72 14.62
N ASN A 562 5.14 28.28 13.63
CA ASN A 562 5.60 29.14 12.53
C ASN A 562 4.42 29.62 11.67
N ALA A 563 3.49 28.73 11.34
CA ALA A 563 2.25 29.09 10.65
C ALA A 563 1.46 30.16 11.43
N LEU A 564 1.23 29.92 12.73
CA LEU A 564 0.49 30.87 13.59
C LEU A 564 1.21 32.23 13.74
N ASN A 565 2.53 32.29 13.62
CA ASN A 565 3.27 33.57 13.64
C ASN A 565 2.96 34.44 12.42
N LYS A 566 2.67 33.85 11.26
CA LYS A 566 2.44 34.56 9.99
C LYS A 566 0.99 35.02 9.81
N LEU A 567 0.04 34.33 10.43
CA LEU A 567 -1.37 34.67 10.31
C LEU A 567 -1.67 36.06 10.91
N PRO A 568 -2.62 36.82 10.34
CA PRO A 568 -3.05 38.10 10.89
C PRO A 568 -3.65 37.91 12.29
N LYS A 569 -3.65 38.98 13.09
CA LYS A 569 -4.38 38.98 14.37
C LYS A 569 -5.88 38.96 14.08
N THR A 570 -6.65 38.29 14.93
CA THR A 570 -8.10 38.37 14.89
C THR A 570 -8.59 39.77 15.24
N SER A 571 -9.73 40.18 14.68
CA SER A 571 -10.42 41.41 15.08
C SER A 571 -11.07 41.29 16.46
N SER A 572 -11.44 40.07 16.87
CA SER A 572 -11.92 39.80 18.23
C SER A 572 -10.78 39.81 19.24
N SER A 573 -11.09 40.27 20.45
CA SER A 573 -10.25 40.17 21.66
C SER A 573 -10.82 39.22 22.70
N THR A 574 -11.96 38.59 22.41
CA THR A 574 -12.68 37.68 23.30
C THR A 574 -12.95 36.37 22.58
N PHE A 575 -12.62 35.25 23.24
CA PHE A 575 -12.78 33.91 22.70
C PHE A 575 -13.37 32.98 23.76
N TYR A 576 -13.96 31.88 23.31
CA TYR A 576 -14.62 30.90 24.15
C TYR A 576 -14.03 29.51 23.92
N ARG A 577 -13.91 28.74 25.00
CA ARG A 577 -13.42 27.35 24.96
C ARG A 577 -14.19 26.52 25.97
N LEU A 578 -14.56 25.31 25.58
CA LEU A 578 -15.13 24.31 26.48
C LEU A 578 -14.06 23.32 26.92
N GLU A 579 -14.10 22.92 28.19
CA GLU A 579 -13.23 21.87 28.72
C GLU A 579 -14.00 20.90 29.62
N LYS A 580 -13.46 19.69 29.79
CA LYS A 580 -13.96 18.67 30.71
C LYS A 580 -12.95 18.47 31.84
N TRP A 581 -13.38 18.66 33.08
CA TRP A 581 -12.51 18.54 34.24
C TRP A 581 -13.18 17.80 35.40
N SER A 582 -12.40 17.04 36.16
CA SER A 582 -12.82 16.68 37.53
C SER A 582 -12.68 17.91 38.45
N PRO A 583 -13.52 18.05 39.49
CA PRO A 583 -13.42 19.15 40.45
C PRO A 583 -12.03 19.29 41.09
N GLU A 584 -11.35 18.16 41.32
CA GLU A 584 -10.00 18.12 41.92
C GLU A 584 -8.92 18.64 40.97
N SER A 585 -8.95 18.20 39.71
CA SER A 585 -7.97 18.61 38.70
C SER A 585 -8.16 20.08 38.30
N LEU A 586 -9.41 20.57 38.25
CA LEU A 586 -9.71 21.97 37.97
C LEU A 586 -9.10 22.92 39.02
N LYS A 587 -9.25 22.58 40.31
CA LYS A 587 -8.69 23.37 41.43
C LYS A 587 -7.16 23.39 41.44
N LYS A 588 -6.51 22.38 40.87
CA LYS A 588 -5.05 22.31 40.75
C LYS A 588 -4.53 23.13 39.57
N GLU A 589 -5.23 23.06 38.43
CA GLU A 589 -4.83 23.75 37.20
C GLU A 589 -5.13 25.26 37.26
N TYR A 590 -6.31 25.65 37.74
CA TYR A 590 -6.78 27.02 37.71
C TYR A 590 -6.90 27.61 39.12
N ILE A 591 -6.03 28.57 39.44
CA ILE A 591 -6.00 29.28 40.70
C ILE A 591 -6.10 30.77 40.42
N THR A 592 -7.16 31.42 40.92
CA THR A 592 -7.39 32.87 40.74
C THR A 592 -6.15 33.68 41.12
N GLY A 593 -5.77 34.63 40.27
CA GLY A 593 -4.58 35.47 40.41
C GLY A 593 -3.25 34.80 40.02
N LYS A 594 -3.24 33.50 39.70
CA LYS A 594 -2.04 32.79 39.20
C LYS A 594 -2.00 32.75 37.68
N THR A 595 -0.79 32.54 37.15
CA THR A 595 -0.57 32.35 35.71
C THR A 595 -0.57 30.87 35.39
N VAL A 596 -1.36 30.46 34.42
CA VAL A 596 -1.35 29.13 33.84
C VAL A 596 -0.62 29.18 32.50
N GLU A 597 0.35 28.29 32.29
CA GLU A 597 1.06 28.12 31.02
C GLU A 597 0.48 26.90 30.30
N LYS A 598 -0.17 27.14 29.15
CA LYS A 598 -0.70 26.06 28.32
C LYS A 598 0.42 25.52 27.44
N LYS A 599 1.05 24.43 27.87
CA LYS A 599 2.11 23.75 27.09
C LYS A 599 1.64 23.31 25.70
N ALA A 600 0.38 22.88 25.61
CA ALA A 600 -0.30 22.53 24.37
C ALA A 600 -0.79 23.78 23.61
N PHE A 601 -1.15 23.60 22.34
CA PHE A 601 -1.92 24.60 21.61
C PHE A 601 -3.31 24.73 22.25
N THR A 602 -3.86 25.94 22.28
CA THR A 602 -5.17 26.21 22.91
C THR A 602 -6.17 26.64 21.85
N SER A 603 -7.04 25.71 21.43
CA SER A 603 -8.17 25.98 20.54
C SER A 603 -9.28 26.74 21.26
N SER A 604 -9.92 27.66 20.57
CA SER A 604 -11.05 28.44 21.05
C SER A 604 -11.90 28.85 19.86
N THR A 605 -13.04 29.48 20.09
CA THR A 605 -13.86 30.09 19.04
C THR A 605 -14.07 31.57 19.34
N TYR A 606 -14.13 32.40 18.31
CA TYR A 606 -14.51 33.81 18.48
C TYR A 606 -16.03 34.00 18.56
N ASP A 607 -16.82 32.95 18.29
CA ASP A 607 -18.28 32.98 18.30
C ASP A 607 -18.84 32.24 19.52
N TYR A 608 -19.60 32.96 20.33
CA TYR A 608 -20.26 32.36 21.49
C TYR A 608 -21.30 31.32 21.09
N MET A 609 -22.02 31.53 19.98
CA MET A 609 -23.05 30.60 19.53
C MET A 609 -22.44 29.26 19.11
N ALA A 610 -21.27 29.27 18.47
CA ALA A 610 -20.54 28.04 18.16
C ALA A 610 -20.13 27.27 19.43
N ALA A 611 -19.76 27.99 20.50
CA ALA A 611 -19.51 27.35 21.81
C ALA A 611 -20.77 26.77 22.44
N GLU A 612 -21.93 27.43 22.32
CA GLU A 612 -23.19 26.87 22.79
C GLU A 612 -23.61 25.62 22.01
N GLU A 613 -23.50 25.64 20.68
CA GLU A 613 -23.80 24.48 19.82
C GLU A 613 -22.94 23.26 20.18
N MET A 614 -21.61 23.45 20.35
CA MET A 614 -20.72 22.37 20.80
C MET A 614 -21.12 21.79 22.17
N MET A 615 -21.67 22.60 23.07
CA MET A 615 -22.14 22.15 24.37
C MET A 615 -23.48 21.43 24.31
N PHE A 616 -24.34 21.76 23.34
CA PHE A 616 -25.56 21.01 23.05
C PHE A 616 -25.23 19.62 22.49
N ASP A 617 -24.23 19.52 21.62
CA ASP A 617 -23.80 18.25 21.02
C ASP A 617 -23.10 17.33 22.03
N ASP A 618 -22.45 17.90 23.04
CA ASP A 618 -21.77 17.14 24.10
C ASP A 618 -22.00 17.75 25.49
N ALA A 619 -23.08 17.28 26.13
CA ALA A 619 -23.46 17.68 27.49
C ALA A 619 -22.44 17.31 28.58
N SER A 620 -21.34 16.62 28.26
CA SER A 620 -20.30 16.31 29.24
C SER A 620 -19.29 17.45 29.47
N TYR A 621 -19.37 18.54 28.71
CA TYR A 621 -18.62 19.77 29.01
C TYR A 621 -19.14 20.42 30.30
N ASN A 622 -18.23 20.63 31.25
CA ASN A 622 -18.56 21.19 32.56
C ASN A 622 -17.77 22.46 32.92
N VAL A 623 -16.99 22.98 31.96
CA VAL A 623 -16.23 24.22 32.10
C VAL A 623 -16.37 25.07 30.84
N LEU A 624 -16.81 26.32 31.01
CA LEU A 624 -16.78 27.36 29.99
C LEU A 624 -15.67 28.36 30.32
N ILE A 625 -14.71 28.49 29.40
CA ILE A 625 -13.59 29.40 29.52
C ILE A 625 -13.80 30.58 28.58
N LYS A 626 -13.80 31.79 29.13
CA LYS A 626 -13.69 33.03 28.37
C LYS A 626 -12.24 33.48 28.37
N ILE A 627 -11.66 33.66 27.19
CA ILE A 627 -10.28 34.10 26.99
C ILE A 627 -10.31 35.54 26.47
N ILE A 628 -9.72 36.46 27.21
CA ILE A 628 -9.41 37.81 26.75
C ILE A 628 -7.97 37.83 26.24
N GLY A 629 -7.78 38.00 24.94
CA GLY A 629 -6.45 37.89 24.32
C GLY A 629 -6.32 38.67 23.02
N LYS A 630 -5.10 38.76 22.50
CA LYS A 630 -4.74 39.52 21.29
C LYS A 630 -3.90 38.71 20.29
N ASN A 631 -3.36 37.56 20.67
CA ASN A 631 -2.50 36.76 19.80
C ASN A 631 -3.15 35.47 19.28
N GLY A 632 -4.43 35.24 19.57
CA GLY A 632 -5.22 34.20 18.89
C GLY A 632 -5.21 34.43 17.38
N LYS A 633 -5.19 33.34 16.61
CA LYS A 633 -5.18 33.36 15.14
C LYS A 633 -6.41 32.66 14.61
N ASN A 634 -7.18 33.34 13.77
CA ASN A 634 -8.29 32.72 13.07
C ASN A 634 -7.72 31.70 12.07
N ILE A 635 -8.16 30.45 12.17
CA ILE A 635 -7.78 29.34 11.29
C ILE A 635 -8.99 28.72 10.56
N GLU A 636 -10.15 29.35 10.68
CA GLU A 636 -11.44 28.90 10.15
C GLU A 636 -11.37 28.50 8.67
N GLU A 637 -10.77 29.36 7.82
CA GLU A 637 -10.71 29.13 6.38
C GLU A 637 -9.87 27.89 6.01
N ALA A 638 -8.85 27.55 6.80
CA ALA A 638 -7.99 26.39 6.57
C ALA A 638 -8.51 25.12 7.28
N SER A 639 -9.46 25.25 8.20
CA SER A 639 -9.99 24.16 9.03
C SER A 639 -10.76 23.12 8.21
N LEU A 640 -10.73 21.86 8.67
CA LEU A 640 -11.64 20.81 8.22
C LEU A 640 -13.08 21.01 8.74
N LEU A 641 -13.24 21.84 9.77
CA LEU A 641 -14.50 22.16 10.43
C LEU A 641 -14.70 23.68 10.51
N PRO A 642 -14.92 24.41 9.39
CA PRO A 642 -15.07 25.87 9.42
C PRO A 642 -16.22 26.36 10.29
N ALA A 643 -17.26 25.54 10.50
CA ALA A 643 -18.41 25.87 11.36
C ALA A 643 -18.01 26.17 12.81
N GLU A 644 -16.87 25.63 13.29
CA GLU A 644 -16.39 25.87 14.66
C GLU A 644 -15.82 27.29 14.85
N LYS A 645 -15.58 28.04 13.75
CA LYS A 645 -15.04 29.41 13.78
C LYS A 645 -13.78 29.51 14.63
N GLU A 646 -12.90 28.53 14.43
CA GLU A 646 -11.79 28.25 15.33
C GLU A 646 -10.72 29.36 15.33
N VAL A 647 -10.30 29.71 16.54
CA VAL A 647 -9.16 30.55 16.86
C VAL A 647 -8.15 29.75 17.66
N LEU A 648 -6.92 29.68 17.16
CA LEU A 648 -5.86 28.90 17.77
C LEU A 648 -4.80 29.80 18.43
N PHE A 649 -4.48 29.50 19.68
CA PHE A 649 -3.34 30.05 20.38
C PHE A 649 -2.15 29.09 20.33
N LYS A 650 -0.95 29.66 20.22
CA LYS A 650 0.32 28.93 20.17
C LYS A 650 0.55 28.08 21.41
N SER A 651 1.38 27.05 21.28
CA SER A 651 1.91 26.31 22.42
C SER A 651 2.71 27.23 23.36
N ASN A 652 2.70 26.94 24.65
CA ASN A 652 3.33 27.71 25.72
C ASN A 652 2.74 29.13 25.93
N THR A 653 1.49 29.36 25.50
CA THR A 653 0.80 30.62 25.78
C THR A 653 0.47 30.72 27.28
N LYS A 654 0.67 31.91 27.85
CA LYS A 654 0.48 32.18 29.28
C LYS A 654 -0.77 33.01 29.51
N PHE A 655 -1.59 32.59 30.46
CA PHE A 655 -2.83 33.27 30.83
C PHE A 655 -2.86 33.55 32.33
N LEU A 656 -3.28 34.76 32.73
CA LEU A 656 -3.67 35.06 34.10
C LEU A 656 -5.09 34.55 34.34
N VAL A 657 -5.29 33.80 35.42
CA VAL A 657 -6.62 33.38 35.85
C VAL A 657 -7.29 34.54 36.59
N GLY A 658 -8.30 35.15 35.98
CA GLY A 658 -8.98 36.32 36.51
C GLY A 658 -10.13 36.01 37.46
N GLU A 659 -11.08 35.18 37.03
CA GLU A 659 -12.28 34.84 37.81
C GLU A 659 -12.61 33.35 37.61
N ILE A 660 -13.08 32.69 38.66
CA ILE A 660 -13.65 31.35 38.63
C ILE A 660 -14.97 31.37 39.40
N LYS A 661 -16.09 30.99 38.77
CA LYS A 661 -17.41 30.94 39.44
C LYS A 661 -18.34 29.90 38.80
N PRO A 662 -19.29 29.32 39.56
CA PRO A 662 -20.37 28.56 38.96
C PRO A 662 -21.32 29.50 38.20
N ILE A 663 -21.81 29.06 37.05
CA ILE A 663 -22.87 29.72 36.27
C ILE A 663 -23.90 28.68 35.83
N PRO A 664 -25.18 29.05 35.61
CA PRO A 664 -26.14 28.16 34.96
C PRO A 664 -25.59 27.70 33.61
N SER A 665 -25.79 26.43 33.26
CA SER A 665 -25.43 25.91 31.94
C SER A 665 -26.29 26.62 30.88
N PRO A 666 -25.67 27.22 29.85
CA PRO A 666 -26.39 27.82 28.73
C PRO A 666 -27.36 26.87 28.03
N VAL A 667 -27.12 25.55 28.09
CA VAL A 667 -27.98 24.53 27.47
C VAL A 667 -28.98 23.89 28.44
N ASN A 668 -28.68 23.89 29.74
CA ASN A 668 -29.57 23.37 30.78
C ASN A 668 -29.52 24.27 32.04
N PRO A 669 -30.37 25.31 32.11
CA PRO A 669 -30.32 26.30 33.20
C PRO A 669 -30.52 25.73 34.62
N ASN A 670 -30.97 24.47 34.76
CA ASN A 670 -31.12 23.78 36.04
C ASN A 670 -29.80 23.18 36.57
N GLU A 671 -28.75 23.13 35.75
CA GLU A 671 -27.42 22.64 36.10
C GLU A 671 -26.41 23.78 36.10
N ASN A 672 -25.39 23.70 36.95
CA ASN A 672 -24.30 24.67 36.98
C ASN A 672 -23.05 24.09 36.33
N ILE A 673 -22.38 24.91 35.51
CA ILE A 673 -21.02 24.65 34.99
C ILE A 673 -20.04 25.67 35.59
N MET A 674 -18.75 25.40 35.48
CA MET A 674 -17.72 26.34 35.93
C MET A 674 -17.35 27.34 34.84
N PHE A 675 -17.49 28.63 35.14
CA PHE A 675 -16.96 29.70 34.32
C PHE A 675 -15.54 30.07 34.74
N ILE A 676 -14.62 30.22 33.78
CA ILE A 676 -13.26 30.69 34.02
C ILE A 676 -12.96 31.86 33.07
N ASN A 677 -12.50 32.98 33.63
CA ASN A 677 -11.98 34.10 32.84
C ASN A 677 -10.45 34.05 32.79
N LEU A 678 -9.89 33.89 31.59
CA LEU A 678 -8.45 33.90 31.33
C LEU A 678 -8.06 35.18 30.60
N ILE A 679 -6.96 35.81 31.02
CA ILE A 679 -6.42 37.01 30.38
C ILE A 679 -5.02 36.68 29.84
N GLU A 680 -4.83 36.76 28.54
CA GLU A 680 -3.55 36.52 27.89
C GLU A 680 -2.47 37.50 28.40
N LYS A 681 -1.28 37.00 28.71
CA LYS A 681 -0.14 37.80 29.17
C LYS A 681 0.78 38.27 28.05
#